data_AF-A0A9D2HEH3-F1
#
_entry.id   AF-A0A9D2HEH3-F1
#
_cell.length_a   1.000
_cell.length_b   1.000
_cell.length_c   1.000
_cell.angle_alpha   90.00
_cell.angle_beta   90.00
_cell.angle_gamma   90.00
#
_symmetry.space_group_name_H-M   'P 1'
#
loop_
_entity.id
_entity.type
_entity.pdbx_description
1 polymer ?
#
loop_
_entity_poly.entity_id
_entity_poly.type
_entity_poly.pdbx_seq_one_letter_code
_entity_poly.pdbx_strand_id
1 'polypeptide(L)'
;MSQISSLPNSGVTDSPLITPGTASTSSSVKPDAAPQSSGPDAGQPAPTTLHNLQNAGARMQEMARVAVDRAGGLPCLEGNTLDRIKSQIPRPGIFSGRASYNAMTHAAEDCDAAARALSRVPVGEFSQNPISDEAFDALQNFVKAQNAFSASIDTFVKETGKSSPGLESLRQAAQFRAAEALNFAASMQAGIGAPDRTVTEGIRQMSPEMHGGVHILNNLRDEAAALFDRIDSLQAKQGQMPVESFRQEIADLRKDMDALKGKLSTQRQKAKFTADDGVFGALDGMISRAGQRLDNLAKLNPQAGVYAAVNAALPRISDKVYQSVAEHIPYGKRETLATAVNNYNATVKRLLDGVENGTISRQDLEQGMRDAADALDCSATDDAIALFCDMQSNKLPIPPALEHFVLRTPAAVPQNKFTGEINEVCGMLDAVRLNNHARVEYITAAYDHNLDLQTVVEASLRGIPLDQLELEAGDGVLTEARKLGQGAANSVDLCVYNGKDGEDRRLVFKPELGARRGLEHLTAGVLGYNSQVRAMQLNVAAHRAAEALGCGSTIAKSRIGCHEGEIGLFMEQAQGRAAYDLQRGSVFCRAADGTELRGRGVYEYLAGKGLLATARANVMRECNNLEWADLLSGQVDRHGDNYLLYLDPDTGEARITGIDNDASFGSRRLGANQVDVSGDDPRLQALLEDLRRVGVTPVDGRVDLTGMSNEQVAVIRRHLGFNQASLPAAIDRTTYDHLMAIDENQYRESMSACMDEDAVNTAMTRLDAAKKHAMELESLGCVIDNWAAPATEVIIRDSRVPVPLDGGNDIRAAAMVQNGFYNRDLAYFLEPLPF
;
A
#
# COMPACT_ATOMS: atom_id res chain seq x y z
N MET A 1 7.50 67.27 -12.97
CA MET A 1 6.81 68.14 -13.96
C MET A 1 5.81 67.27 -14.73
N SER A 2 4.69 67.85 -15.21
CA SER A 2 3.58 67.22 -15.98
C SER A 2 3.00 65.90 -15.42
N GLN A 3 1.90 65.81 -14.64
CA GLN A 3 0.50 66.30 -14.71
C GLN A 3 -0.49 65.57 -15.67
N ILE A 4 -1.57 65.04 -15.05
CA ILE A 4 -3.01 65.06 -15.48
C ILE A 4 -3.37 64.22 -16.74
N SER A 5 -4.16 63.12 -16.68
CA SER A 5 -5.65 63.05 -16.63
C SER A 5 -6.10 61.57 -16.90
N SER A 6 -7.36 61.08 -16.76
CA SER A 6 -8.54 61.40 -15.91
C SER A 6 -9.65 60.32 -16.10
N LEU A 7 -10.43 59.98 -15.06
CA LEU A 7 -11.72 59.24 -15.17
C LEU A 7 -12.88 60.21 -15.51
N PRO A 8 -13.99 59.77 -16.16
CA PRO A 8 -15.20 59.24 -15.47
C PRO A 8 -15.89 58.07 -16.26
N ASN A 9 -17.00 57.41 -15.90
CA ASN A 9 -17.87 57.13 -14.73
C ASN A 9 -19.27 56.73 -15.31
N SER A 10 -20.20 56.20 -14.49
CA SER A 10 -21.59 55.75 -14.82
C SER A 10 -21.74 54.39 -15.54
N GLY A 11 -22.75 53.55 -15.25
CA GLY A 11 -23.76 53.63 -14.19
C GLY A 11 -24.74 52.44 -14.15
N VAL A 12 -24.96 51.91 -12.95
CA VAL A 12 -26.22 51.41 -12.32
C VAL A 12 -27.47 51.21 -13.21
N THR A 13 -28.11 50.02 -13.13
CA THR A 13 -29.56 49.85 -12.78
C THR A 13 -29.93 48.39 -12.43
N ASP A 14 -30.90 48.28 -11.53
CA ASP A 14 -31.35 47.11 -10.75
C ASP A 14 -32.10 45.97 -11.48
N SER A 15 -32.12 44.82 -10.79
CA SER A 15 -33.10 43.70 -10.77
C SER A 15 -34.59 44.17 -10.72
N PRO A 16 -35.66 43.36 -11.01
CA PRO A 16 -35.92 42.05 -10.34
C PRO A 16 -36.87 40.96 -10.94
N LEU A 17 -36.72 39.73 -10.41
CA LEU A 17 -37.72 38.67 -10.05
C LEU A 17 -38.74 38.00 -11.04
N ILE A 18 -39.17 36.79 -10.60
CA ILE A 18 -40.37 35.96 -10.90
C ILE A 18 -40.27 34.83 -11.97
N THR A 19 -39.93 33.63 -11.46
CA THR A 19 -40.50 32.23 -11.58
C THR A 19 -41.56 31.83 -12.66
N PRO A 20 -42.05 30.56 -12.71
CA PRO A 20 -41.40 29.37 -13.29
C PRO A 20 -42.25 28.65 -14.39
N GLY A 21 -41.70 27.68 -15.13
CA GLY A 21 -42.43 26.95 -16.18
C GLY A 21 -41.96 25.52 -16.45
N THR A 22 -42.91 24.58 -16.58
CA THR A 22 -42.72 23.11 -16.64
C THR A 22 -42.87 22.51 -18.04
N ALA A 23 -42.23 21.35 -18.26
CA ALA A 23 -42.58 20.31 -19.27
C ALA A 23 -42.42 20.70 -20.76
N SER A 24 -42.23 19.78 -21.74
CA SER A 24 -41.78 18.37 -21.79
C SER A 24 -41.55 17.97 -23.29
N THR A 25 -41.25 16.69 -23.56
CA THR A 25 -41.34 15.98 -24.86
C THR A 25 -40.22 16.08 -25.93
N SER A 26 -39.51 14.94 -26.05
CA SER A 26 -39.30 14.11 -27.25
C SER A 26 -38.40 14.52 -28.44
N SER A 27 -37.31 13.73 -28.56
CA SER A 27 -36.89 12.94 -29.75
C SER A 27 -36.28 13.59 -31.01
N SER A 28 -34.99 13.30 -31.22
CA SER A 28 -34.45 12.84 -32.51
C SER A 28 -33.16 12.01 -32.29
N VAL A 29 -32.81 11.09 -33.20
CA VAL A 29 -31.89 9.96 -32.92
C VAL A 29 -30.70 9.89 -33.89
N LYS A 30 -29.47 9.84 -33.32
CA LYS A 30 -28.21 9.21 -33.82
C LYS A 30 -27.50 9.73 -35.10
N PRO A 31 -26.23 9.34 -35.39
CA PRO A 31 -25.24 8.57 -34.58
C PRO A 31 -23.77 9.11 -34.59
N ASP A 32 -22.89 8.35 -33.93
CA ASP A 32 -21.43 8.14 -34.15
C ASP A 32 -20.37 9.16 -33.66
N ALA A 33 -19.78 8.85 -32.49
CA ALA A 33 -18.33 8.80 -32.25
C ALA A 33 -18.01 7.90 -31.02
N ALA A 34 -16.81 7.33 -30.95
CA ALA A 34 -16.42 6.28 -29.98
C ALA A 34 -16.34 6.75 -28.51
N PRO A 35 -16.52 5.85 -27.52
CA PRO A 35 -16.44 6.20 -26.11
C PRO A 35 -15.00 6.53 -25.68
N GLN A 36 -14.82 7.72 -25.10
CA GLN A 36 -13.61 8.08 -24.36
C GLN A 36 -13.65 7.46 -22.96
N SER A 37 -12.50 7.01 -22.47
CA SER A 37 -12.33 6.54 -21.09
C SER A 37 -12.29 7.74 -20.13
N SER A 38 -13.41 8.08 -19.52
CA SER A 38 -13.50 9.04 -18.41
C SER A 38 -13.12 8.37 -17.08
N GLY A 39 -12.31 9.05 -16.27
CA GLY A 39 -11.99 8.64 -14.90
C GLY A 39 -13.19 8.72 -13.94
N PRO A 40 -13.00 8.35 -12.66
CA PRO A 40 -14.07 8.37 -11.66
C PRO A 40 -14.46 9.82 -11.31
N ASP A 41 -15.67 10.21 -11.68
CA ASP A 41 -16.22 11.54 -11.42
C ASP A 41 -16.68 11.66 -9.96
N ALA A 42 -16.37 12.77 -9.31
CA ALA A 42 -16.58 12.95 -7.87
C ALA A 42 -17.96 13.57 -7.58
N GLY A 43 -18.67 13.02 -6.58
CA GLY A 43 -19.82 13.70 -5.95
C GLY A 43 -21.21 13.16 -6.29
N GLN A 44 -21.50 11.90 -5.94
CA GLN A 44 -22.90 11.43 -5.78
C GLN A 44 -23.19 11.06 -4.32
N PRO A 45 -24.39 11.41 -3.79
CA PRO A 45 -24.80 11.05 -2.43
C PRO A 45 -25.08 9.54 -2.31
N ALA A 46 -24.95 9.01 -1.08
CA ALA A 46 -25.00 7.59 -0.78
C ALA A 46 -26.20 6.85 -1.42
N PRO A 47 -25.99 5.71 -2.11
CA PRO A 47 -27.06 5.03 -2.83
C PRO A 47 -28.15 4.46 -1.92
N THR A 48 -29.40 4.64 -2.33
CA THR A 48 -30.56 4.02 -1.68
C THR A 48 -30.79 2.59 -2.14
N THR A 49 -31.64 1.85 -1.42
CA THR A 49 -31.82 0.39 -1.39
C THR A 49 -32.04 -0.32 -2.74
N LEU A 50 -32.26 0.40 -3.84
CA LEU A 50 -32.39 -0.17 -5.19
C LEU A 50 -31.03 -0.35 -5.89
N HIS A 51 -30.00 0.42 -5.53
CA HIS A 51 -28.65 0.30 -6.09
C HIS A 51 -27.86 -0.86 -5.46
N ASN A 52 -28.17 -1.24 -4.22
CA ASN A 52 -27.45 -2.30 -3.50
C ASN A 52 -27.73 -3.70 -4.10
N LEU A 53 -28.94 -3.94 -4.61
CA LEU A 53 -29.26 -5.12 -5.43
C LEU A 53 -28.38 -5.22 -6.69
N GLN A 54 -27.89 -4.09 -7.21
CA GLN A 54 -26.97 -4.06 -8.35
C GLN A 54 -25.54 -4.43 -7.91
N ASN A 55 -25.13 -4.17 -6.66
CA ASN A 55 -23.81 -4.57 -6.15
C ASN A 55 -23.66 -6.09 -6.00
N ALA A 56 -24.66 -6.79 -5.46
CA ALA A 56 -24.61 -8.26 -5.41
C ALA A 56 -24.60 -8.89 -6.81
N GLY A 57 -25.39 -8.34 -7.74
CA GLY A 57 -25.37 -8.72 -9.15
C GLY A 57 -24.03 -8.47 -9.82
N ALA A 58 -23.44 -7.29 -9.63
CA ALA A 58 -22.16 -6.88 -10.20
C ALA A 58 -20.98 -7.65 -9.59
N ARG A 59 -20.95 -7.87 -8.27
CA ARG A 59 -19.95 -8.73 -7.61
C ARG A 59 -20.00 -10.15 -8.15
N MET A 60 -21.19 -10.74 -8.30
CA MET A 60 -21.37 -12.06 -8.93
C MET A 60 -20.94 -12.09 -10.41
N GLN A 61 -21.25 -11.04 -11.17
CA GLN A 61 -20.83 -10.90 -12.57
C GLN A 61 -19.30 -10.77 -12.69
N GLU A 62 -18.66 -10.00 -11.81
CA GLU A 62 -17.20 -9.85 -11.77
C GLU A 62 -16.50 -11.13 -11.29
N MET A 63 -17.04 -11.81 -10.27
CA MET A 63 -16.57 -13.14 -9.86
C MET A 63 -16.67 -14.15 -11.00
N ALA A 64 -17.75 -14.12 -11.78
CA ALA A 64 -17.90 -14.95 -12.96
C ALA A 64 -16.92 -14.54 -14.08
N ARG A 65 -16.71 -13.24 -14.31
CA ARG A 65 -15.78 -12.69 -15.31
C ARG A 65 -14.33 -13.09 -15.00
N VAL A 66 -13.85 -12.83 -13.79
CA VAL A 66 -12.53 -13.24 -13.28
C VAL A 66 -12.35 -14.75 -13.36
N ALA A 67 -13.42 -15.52 -13.12
CA ALA A 67 -13.36 -16.97 -13.24
C ALA A 67 -13.34 -17.49 -14.69
N VAL A 68 -14.00 -16.80 -15.63
CA VAL A 68 -13.87 -17.06 -17.07
C VAL A 68 -12.45 -16.73 -17.54
N ASP A 69 -11.88 -15.59 -17.10
CA ASP A 69 -10.50 -15.21 -17.41
C ASP A 69 -9.50 -16.25 -16.89
N ARG A 70 -9.62 -16.65 -15.62
CA ARG A 70 -8.76 -17.68 -15.00
C ARG A 70 -8.95 -19.09 -15.57
N ALA A 71 -10.10 -19.38 -16.19
CA ALA A 71 -10.31 -20.62 -16.97
C ALA A 71 -9.58 -20.61 -18.33
N GLY A 72 -8.95 -19.48 -18.69
CA GLY A 72 -8.27 -19.26 -19.95
C GLY A 72 -9.08 -18.47 -20.97
N GLY A 73 -10.18 -17.82 -20.57
CA GLY A 73 -10.96 -16.89 -21.37
C GLY A 73 -11.83 -17.55 -22.45
N LEU A 74 -13.06 -17.06 -22.58
CA LEU A 74 -13.99 -17.37 -23.69
C LEU A 74 -14.12 -16.19 -24.68
N PRO A 75 -13.09 -15.85 -25.48
CA PRO A 75 -13.27 -14.95 -26.61
C PRO A 75 -13.89 -15.71 -27.78
N CYS A 76 -15.18 -15.46 -28.00
CA CYS A 76 -15.94 -15.98 -29.12
C CYS A 76 -15.35 -15.45 -30.46
N LEU A 77 -14.79 -16.37 -31.26
CA LEU A 77 -14.33 -16.16 -32.65
C LEU A 77 -13.19 -15.15 -32.92
N GLU A 78 -12.58 -14.53 -31.90
CA GLU A 78 -11.64 -13.39 -32.11
C GLU A 78 -10.25 -13.76 -32.69
N GLY A 79 -9.89 -15.06 -32.74
CA GLY A 79 -8.78 -15.54 -33.56
C GLY A 79 -7.37 -15.21 -33.06
N ASN A 80 -7.08 -15.48 -31.78
CA ASN A 80 -5.79 -15.25 -31.12
C ASN A 80 -5.09 -16.54 -30.63
N THR A 81 -5.53 -17.72 -31.09
CA THR A 81 -5.07 -19.03 -30.61
C THR A 81 -3.57 -19.21 -30.85
N LEU A 82 -3.09 -18.76 -32.00
CA LEU A 82 -1.70 -18.83 -32.40
C LEU A 82 -0.76 -18.02 -31.49
N ASP A 83 -1.17 -16.80 -31.13
CA ASP A 83 -0.32 -15.90 -30.34
C ASP A 83 -0.26 -16.34 -28.88
N ARG A 84 -1.32 -16.97 -28.37
CA ARG A 84 -1.31 -17.66 -27.08
C ARG A 84 -0.33 -18.83 -27.06
N ILE A 85 -0.25 -19.64 -28.12
CA ILE A 85 0.75 -20.72 -28.23
C ILE A 85 2.17 -20.15 -28.28
N LYS A 86 2.40 -19.09 -29.08
CA LYS A 86 3.72 -18.48 -29.24
C LYS A 86 4.23 -17.80 -27.96
N SER A 87 3.33 -17.26 -27.13
CA SER A 87 3.68 -16.59 -25.87
C SER A 87 3.77 -17.56 -24.67
N GLN A 88 2.91 -18.58 -24.60
CA GLN A 88 2.81 -19.47 -23.44
C GLN A 88 3.58 -20.79 -23.58
N ILE A 89 3.99 -21.19 -24.79
CA ILE A 89 4.60 -22.50 -25.04
C ILE A 89 5.99 -22.35 -25.69
N PRO A 90 7.09 -22.54 -24.92
CA PRO A 90 8.44 -22.38 -25.44
C PRO A 90 8.74 -23.42 -26.54
N ARG A 91 9.29 -22.94 -27.66
CA ARG A 91 9.60 -23.74 -28.85
C ARG A 91 10.52 -24.93 -28.48
N PRO A 92 10.19 -26.17 -28.88
CA PRO A 92 11.06 -27.32 -28.66
C PRO A 92 12.43 -27.19 -29.33
N GLY A 93 13.44 -27.83 -28.73
CA GLY A 93 14.78 -27.93 -29.31
C GLY A 93 14.80 -28.73 -30.61
N ILE A 94 15.93 -28.64 -31.34
CA ILE A 94 16.05 -29.14 -32.72
C ILE A 94 15.78 -30.66 -32.86
N PHE A 95 15.95 -31.43 -31.79
CA PHE A 95 15.97 -32.90 -31.81
C PHE A 95 14.70 -33.60 -31.29
N SER A 96 13.67 -32.90 -30.79
CA SER A 96 12.40 -33.53 -30.40
C SER A 96 11.21 -32.55 -30.40
N GLY A 97 10.00 -33.02 -30.74
CA GLY A 97 8.75 -32.26 -30.67
C GLY A 97 8.52 -31.14 -31.68
N ARG A 98 9.50 -30.85 -32.56
CA ARG A 98 9.39 -29.71 -33.50
C ARG A 98 8.34 -29.91 -34.59
N ALA A 99 8.12 -31.14 -35.06
CA ALA A 99 7.11 -31.45 -36.07
C ALA A 99 5.68 -31.26 -35.54
N SER A 100 5.39 -31.84 -34.37
CA SER A 100 4.08 -31.69 -33.70
C SER A 100 3.83 -30.27 -33.20
N TYR A 101 4.85 -29.53 -32.74
CA TYR A 101 4.69 -28.10 -32.43
C TYR A 101 4.34 -27.26 -33.68
N ASN A 102 5.00 -27.54 -34.82
CA ASN A 102 4.67 -26.88 -36.08
C ASN A 102 3.25 -27.24 -36.56
N ALA A 103 2.83 -28.49 -36.42
CA ALA A 103 1.46 -28.91 -36.75
C ALA A 103 0.41 -28.25 -35.84
N MET A 104 0.70 -28.15 -34.53
CA MET A 104 -0.15 -27.47 -33.55
C MET A 104 -0.28 -25.97 -33.81
N THR A 105 0.80 -25.30 -34.25
CA THR A 105 0.74 -23.88 -34.64
C THR A 105 0.00 -23.66 -35.95
N HIS A 106 0.13 -24.55 -36.95
CA HIS A 106 -0.70 -24.49 -38.17
C HIS A 106 -2.18 -24.71 -37.87
N ALA A 107 -2.52 -25.70 -37.03
CA ALA A 107 -3.91 -25.94 -36.66
C ALA A 107 -4.52 -24.79 -35.82
N ALA A 108 -3.70 -24.03 -35.10
CA ALA A 108 -4.12 -22.78 -34.46
C ALA A 108 -4.34 -21.65 -35.47
N GLU A 109 -3.47 -21.50 -36.47
CA GLU A 109 -3.67 -20.58 -37.61
C GLU A 109 -4.96 -20.91 -38.38
N ASP A 110 -5.26 -22.19 -38.61
CA ASP A 110 -6.50 -22.66 -39.23
C ASP A 110 -7.73 -22.37 -38.35
N CYS A 111 -7.63 -22.54 -37.03
CA CYS A 111 -8.68 -22.13 -36.09
C CYS A 111 -8.98 -20.63 -36.18
N ASP A 112 -7.93 -19.81 -36.15
CA ASP A 112 -8.06 -18.36 -36.19
C ASP A 112 -8.57 -17.88 -37.56
N ALA A 113 -8.25 -18.58 -38.65
CA ALA A 113 -8.81 -18.35 -39.99
C ALA A 113 -10.28 -18.75 -40.11
N ALA A 114 -10.65 -19.96 -39.67
CA ALA A 114 -12.02 -20.44 -39.74
C ALA A 114 -12.96 -19.65 -38.81
N ALA A 115 -12.47 -19.17 -37.67
CA ALA A 115 -13.20 -18.27 -36.78
C ALA A 115 -13.57 -16.94 -37.45
N ARG A 116 -12.60 -16.33 -38.16
CA ARG A 116 -12.80 -15.12 -38.96
C ARG A 116 -13.68 -15.32 -40.20
N ALA A 117 -13.79 -16.54 -40.71
CA ALA A 117 -14.74 -16.88 -41.77
C ALA A 117 -16.16 -16.97 -41.20
N LEU A 118 -16.36 -17.74 -40.12
CA LEU A 118 -17.66 -17.93 -39.48
C LEU A 118 -18.26 -16.62 -38.94
N SER A 119 -17.46 -15.72 -38.36
CA SER A 119 -17.95 -14.44 -37.84
C SER A 119 -18.42 -13.45 -38.90
N ARG A 120 -18.07 -13.66 -40.18
CA ARG A 120 -18.49 -12.83 -41.32
C ARG A 120 -19.82 -13.25 -41.94
N VAL A 121 -20.26 -14.48 -41.69
CA VAL A 121 -21.56 -14.96 -42.20
C VAL A 121 -22.69 -14.22 -41.47
N PRO A 122 -23.69 -13.67 -42.17
CA PRO A 122 -24.86 -13.06 -41.53
C PRO A 122 -25.69 -14.08 -40.75
N VAL A 123 -26.24 -13.71 -39.59
CA VAL A 123 -27.10 -14.61 -38.78
C VAL A 123 -28.34 -15.06 -39.56
N GLY A 124 -28.85 -14.22 -40.48
CA GLY A 124 -29.95 -14.55 -41.38
C GLY A 124 -29.72 -15.84 -42.19
N GLU A 125 -28.47 -16.15 -42.55
CA GLU A 125 -28.11 -17.37 -43.28
C GLU A 125 -28.31 -18.65 -42.46
N PHE A 126 -28.16 -18.57 -41.14
CA PHE A 126 -28.40 -19.69 -40.20
C PHE A 126 -29.87 -19.96 -39.91
N SER A 127 -30.77 -19.05 -40.29
CA SER A 127 -32.22 -19.15 -40.06
C SER A 127 -33.03 -19.55 -41.31
N GLN A 128 -32.36 -19.67 -42.48
CA GLN A 128 -32.98 -20.22 -43.69
C GLN A 128 -33.29 -21.72 -43.48
N ASN A 129 -34.35 -22.25 -44.10
CA ASN A 129 -34.67 -23.68 -44.05
C ASN A 129 -34.82 -24.24 -45.48
N PRO A 130 -33.87 -25.07 -45.96
CA PRO A 130 -32.64 -25.50 -45.28
C PRO A 130 -31.66 -24.34 -45.03
N ILE A 131 -30.73 -24.52 -44.09
CA ILE A 131 -29.60 -23.60 -43.85
C ILE A 131 -28.86 -23.31 -45.17
N SER A 132 -28.37 -22.08 -45.35
CA SER A 132 -27.66 -21.75 -46.59
C SER A 132 -26.29 -22.43 -46.68
N ASP A 133 -25.86 -22.72 -47.91
CA ASP A 133 -24.59 -23.41 -48.17
C ASP A 133 -23.39 -22.63 -47.58
N GLU A 134 -23.42 -21.29 -47.60
CA GLU A 134 -22.37 -20.43 -47.03
C GLU A 134 -22.28 -20.58 -45.50
N ALA A 135 -23.41 -20.57 -44.80
CA ALA A 135 -23.47 -20.78 -43.36
C ALA A 135 -23.06 -22.21 -42.97
N PHE A 136 -23.51 -23.21 -43.75
CA PHE A 136 -23.17 -24.61 -43.54
C PHE A 136 -21.67 -24.88 -43.72
N ASP A 137 -21.07 -24.39 -44.81
CA ASP A 137 -19.64 -24.58 -45.08
C ASP A 137 -18.76 -23.82 -44.08
N ALA A 138 -19.11 -22.59 -43.71
CA ALA A 138 -18.37 -21.83 -42.70
C ALA A 138 -18.41 -22.53 -41.32
N LEU A 139 -19.58 -23.01 -40.90
CA LEU A 139 -19.76 -23.76 -39.66
C LEU A 139 -19.00 -25.09 -39.69
N GLN A 140 -19.10 -25.84 -40.79
CA GLN A 140 -18.43 -27.12 -40.95
C GLN A 140 -16.90 -26.96 -40.93
N ASN A 141 -16.37 -25.94 -41.60
CA ASN A 141 -14.94 -25.66 -41.61
C ASN A 141 -14.43 -25.17 -40.25
N PHE A 142 -15.23 -24.38 -39.52
CA PHE A 142 -14.92 -23.99 -38.15
C PHE A 142 -14.83 -25.20 -37.21
N VAL A 143 -15.85 -26.06 -37.19
CA VAL A 143 -15.87 -27.28 -36.36
C VAL A 143 -14.71 -28.22 -36.71
N LYS A 144 -14.39 -28.39 -38.00
CA LYS A 144 -13.23 -29.17 -38.45
C LYS A 144 -11.91 -28.59 -37.91
N ALA A 145 -11.71 -27.28 -38.01
CA ALA A 145 -10.49 -26.62 -37.54
C ALA A 145 -10.30 -26.78 -36.03
N GLN A 146 -11.35 -26.54 -35.23
CA GLN A 146 -11.28 -26.71 -33.76
C GLN A 146 -10.95 -28.16 -33.37
N ASN A 147 -11.57 -29.14 -34.02
CA ASN A 147 -11.30 -30.56 -33.77
C ASN A 147 -9.87 -30.97 -34.19
N ALA A 148 -9.38 -30.48 -35.33
CA ALA A 148 -8.02 -30.72 -35.79
C ALA A 148 -6.98 -30.10 -34.83
N PHE A 149 -7.25 -28.91 -34.31
CA PHE A 149 -6.40 -28.25 -33.32
C PHE A 149 -6.37 -29.01 -31.98
N SER A 150 -7.52 -29.43 -31.45
CA SER A 150 -7.60 -30.28 -30.26
C SER A 150 -6.77 -31.56 -30.42
N ALA A 151 -6.91 -32.26 -31.56
CA ALA A 151 -6.12 -33.44 -31.87
C ALA A 151 -4.62 -33.16 -32.02
N SER A 152 -4.24 -31.99 -32.56
CA SER A 152 -2.83 -31.58 -32.67
C SER A 152 -2.17 -31.35 -31.31
N ILE A 153 -2.91 -30.84 -30.32
CA ILE A 153 -2.45 -30.73 -28.93
C ILE A 153 -2.26 -32.13 -28.33
N ASP A 154 -3.25 -33.03 -28.46
CA ASP A 154 -3.14 -34.40 -27.96
C ASP A 154 -1.91 -35.11 -28.56
N THR A 155 -1.64 -34.92 -29.86
CA THR A 155 -0.43 -35.44 -30.53
C THR A 155 0.85 -34.81 -29.96
N PHE A 156 0.91 -33.49 -29.78
CA PHE A 156 2.08 -32.80 -29.22
C PHE A 156 2.39 -33.24 -27.78
N VAL A 157 1.36 -33.34 -26.92
CA VAL A 157 1.51 -33.81 -25.53
C VAL A 157 1.99 -35.26 -25.51
N LYS A 158 1.42 -36.13 -26.36
CA LYS A 158 1.79 -37.54 -26.48
C LYS A 158 3.22 -37.75 -26.98
N GLU A 159 3.69 -36.96 -27.94
CA GLU A 159 5.04 -37.08 -28.49
C GLU A 159 6.14 -36.48 -27.59
N THR A 160 5.82 -35.44 -26.81
CA THR A 160 6.82 -34.70 -26.03
C THR A 160 6.78 -34.97 -24.53
N GLY A 161 5.70 -35.55 -24.01
CA GLY A 161 5.44 -35.66 -22.56
C GLY A 161 5.17 -34.33 -21.87
N LYS A 162 5.09 -33.21 -22.61
CA LYS A 162 4.91 -31.86 -22.07
C LYS A 162 3.44 -31.48 -22.05
N SER A 163 2.78 -31.77 -20.93
CA SER A 163 1.48 -31.17 -20.60
C SER A 163 1.67 -29.87 -19.80
N SER A 164 0.77 -28.91 -19.95
CA SER A 164 0.68 -27.72 -19.11
C SER A 164 -0.79 -27.29 -18.94
N PRO A 165 -1.16 -26.57 -17.86
CA PRO A 165 -2.52 -26.06 -17.69
C PRO A 165 -2.99 -25.19 -18.86
N GLY A 166 -2.08 -24.40 -19.46
CA GLY A 166 -2.38 -23.59 -20.65
C GLY A 166 -2.67 -24.42 -21.91
N LEU A 167 -1.96 -25.54 -22.12
CA LEU A 167 -2.23 -26.46 -23.22
C LEU A 167 -3.59 -27.15 -23.08
N GLU A 168 -3.90 -27.60 -21.87
CA GLU A 168 -5.19 -28.26 -21.60
C GLU A 168 -6.36 -27.27 -21.71
N SER A 169 -6.20 -26.04 -21.21
CA SER A 169 -7.17 -24.95 -21.41
C SER A 169 -7.40 -24.65 -22.89
N LEU A 170 -6.35 -24.53 -23.71
CA LEU A 170 -6.47 -24.33 -25.16
C LEU A 170 -7.18 -25.49 -25.86
N ARG A 171 -6.93 -26.73 -25.44
CA ARG A 171 -7.55 -27.95 -25.97
C ARG A 171 -9.05 -27.99 -25.67
N GLN A 172 -9.43 -27.76 -24.42
CA GLN A 172 -10.82 -27.73 -23.98
C GLN A 172 -11.59 -26.57 -24.64
N ALA A 173 -10.99 -25.37 -24.68
CA ALA A 173 -11.60 -24.21 -25.32
C ALA A 173 -11.93 -24.45 -26.81
N ALA A 174 -11.12 -25.24 -27.53
CA ALA A 174 -11.42 -25.63 -28.91
C ALA A 174 -12.69 -26.51 -29.01
N GLN A 175 -12.82 -27.50 -28.13
CA GLN A 175 -13.98 -28.40 -28.08
C GLN A 175 -15.26 -27.64 -27.69
N PHE A 176 -15.19 -26.73 -26.71
CA PHE A 176 -16.31 -25.86 -26.34
C PHE A 176 -16.76 -24.97 -27.50
N ARG A 177 -15.84 -24.25 -28.16
CA ARG A 177 -16.15 -23.42 -29.34
C ARG A 177 -16.87 -24.20 -30.44
N ALA A 178 -16.43 -25.43 -30.73
CA ALA A 178 -17.08 -26.28 -31.73
C ALA A 178 -18.53 -26.64 -31.35
N ALA A 179 -18.78 -26.97 -30.07
CA ALA A 179 -20.11 -27.28 -29.56
C ALA A 179 -21.04 -26.06 -29.55
N GLU A 180 -20.55 -24.89 -29.15
CA GLU A 180 -21.32 -23.64 -29.14
C GLU A 180 -21.79 -23.24 -30.54
N ALA A 181 -20.91 -23.30 -31.55
CA ALA A 181 -21.26 -22.95 -32.92
C ALA A 181 -22.32 -23.89 -33.51
N LEU A 182 -22.27 -25.19 -33.19
CA LEU A 182 -23.29 -26.17 -33.59
C LEU A 182 -24.63 -25.92 -32.89
N ASN A 183 -24.63 -25.64 -31.58
CA ASN A 183 -25.84 -25.35 -30.82
C ASN A 183 -26.51 -24.03 -31.27
N PHE A 184 -25.71 -23.02 -31.60
CA PHE A 184 -26.17 -21.76 -32.19
C PHE A 184 -26.90 -22.01 -33.51
N ALA A 185 -26.27 -22.72 -34.44
CA ALA A 185 -26.89 -23.06 -35.72
C ALA A 185 -28.18 -23.88 -35.55
N ALA A 186 -28.18 -24.87 -34.66
CA ALA A 186 -29.37 -25.68 -34.36
C ALA A 186 -30.52 -24.85 -33.77
N SER A 187 -30.21 -23.84 -32.95
CA SER A 187 -31.20 -22.96 -32.32
C SER A 187 -31.78 -21.93 -33.31
N MET A 188 -30.94 -21.38 -34.19
CA MET A 188 -31.40 -20.55 -35.32
C MET A 188 -32.29 -21.34 -36.28
N GLN A 189 -31.97 -22.60 -36.59
CA GLN A 189 -32.82 -23.52 -37.35
C GLN A 189 -34.16 -23.83 -36.64
N ALA A 190 -34.19 -23.80 -35.31
CA ALA A 190 -35.40 -23.97 -34.51
C ALA A 190 -36.24 -22.68 -34.38
N GLY A 191 -35.80 -21.55 -34.94
CA GLY A 191 -36.46 -20.26 -34.81
C GLY A 191 -36.29 -19.61 -33.43
N ILE A 192 -35.29 -20.03 -32.67
CA ILE A 192 -34.97 -19.52 -31.32
C ILE A 192 -33.79 -18.55 -31.47
N GLY A 193 -34.06 -17.25 -31.37
CA GLY A 193 -33.07 -16.18 -31.48
C GLY A 193 -33.59 -14.96 -32.25
N ALA A 194 -33.00 -13.79 -31.98
CA ALA A 194 -33.27 -12.57 -32.76
C ALA A 194 -32.39 -12.54 -34.03
N PRO A 195 -32.79 -11.83 -35.10
CA PRO A 195 -31.94 -11.62 -36.27
C PRO A 195 -30.82 -10.61 -35.95
N ASP A 196 -29.75 -11.11 -35.34
CA ASP A 196 -28.56 -10.33 -35.01
C ASP A 196 -27.70 -9.99 -36.23
N ARG A 197 -26.84 -8.97 -36.10
CA ARG A 197 -26.01 -8.49 -37.21
C ARG A 197 -24.86 -9.41 -37.57
N THR A 198 -24.34 -10.21 -36.64
CA THR A 198 -23.21 -11.14 -36.83
C THR A 198 -23.35 -12.37 -35.94
N VAL A 199 -22.74 -13.50 -36.36
CA VAL A 199 -22.73 -14.76 -35.57
C VAL A 199 -22.14 -14.55 -34.18
N THR A 200 -21.12 -13.70 -34.04
CA THR A 200 -20.51 -13.37 -32.74
C THR A 200 -21.53 -12.78 -31.76
N GLU A 201 -22.39 -11.89 -32.22
CA GLU A 201 -23.39 -11.24 -31.37
C GLU A 201 -24.55 -12.20 -31.03
N GLY A 202 -24.98 -13.02 -31.99
CA GLY A 202 -25.97 -14.06 -31.76
C GLY A 202 -25.51 -15.13 -30.75
N ILE A 203 -24.27 -15.61 -30.85
CA ILE A 203 -23.70 -16.53 -29.86
C ILE A 203 -23.63 -15.86 -28.47
N ARG A 204 -23.27 -14.58 -28.38
CA ARG A 204 -23.25 -13.83 -27.11
C ARG A 204 -24.64 -13.68 -26.49
N GLN A 205 -25.68 -13.42 -27.29
CA GLN A 205 -27.07 -13.33 -26.81
C GLN A 205 -27.67 -14.69 -26.42
N MET A 206 -27.30 -15.76 -27.12
CA MET A 206 -27.87 -17.10 -26.92
C MET A 206 -27.11 -17.96 -25.89
N SER A 207 -25.86 -17.64 -25.59
CA SER A 207 -25.05 -18.34 -24.56
C SER A 207 -25.78 -18.49 -23.21
N PRO A 208 -26.45 -17.47 -22.63
CA PRO A 208 -27.20 -17.64 -21.38
C PRO A 208 -28.32 -18.70 -21.46
N GLU A 209 -29.06 -18.74 -22.57
CA GLU A 209 -30.21 -19.63 -22.75
C GLU A 209 -29.77 -21.07 -23.08
N MET A 210 -28.78 -21.23 -23.96
CA MET A 210 -28.30 -22.55 -24.41
C MET A 210 -27.59 -23.38 -23.33
N HIS A 211 -27.19 -22.78 -22.21
CA HIS A 211 -26.59 -23.51 -21.09
C HIS A 211 -27.58 -23.95 -20.00
N GLY A 212 -28.89 -23.63 -20.14
CA GLY A 212 -29.89 -23.86 -19.08
C GLY A 212 -29.58 -23.10 -17.78
N GLY A 213 -28.62 -22.17 -17.83
CA GLY A 213 -27.95 -21.58 -16.68
C GLY A 213 -28.67 -20.38 -16.10
N VAL A 214 -29.50 -19.66 -16.87
CA VAL A 214 -30.16 -18.41 -16.42
C VAL A 214 -30.98 -18.61 -15.14
N HIS A 215 -31.85 -19.62 -15.07
CA HIS A 215 -32.62 -19.87 -13.83
C HIS A 215 -31.76 -20.40 -12.67
N ILE A 216 -30.66 -21.10 -12.99
CA ILE A 216 -29.73 -21.65 -12.00
C ILE A 216 -28.90 -20.53 -11.36
N LEU A 217 -28.35 -19.65 -12.20
CA LEU A 217 -27.56 -18.48 -11.80
C LEU A 217 -28.43 -17.40 -11.18
N ASN A 218 -29.68 -17.20 -11.61
CA ASN A 218 -30.61 -16.27 -10.94
C ASN A 218 -30.91 -16.73 -9.51
N ASN A 219 -31.25 -18.00 -9.27
CA ASN A 219 -31.49 -18.49 -7.91
C ASN A 219 -30.21 -18.43 -7.06
N LEU A 220 -29.05 -18.75 -7.63
CA LEU A 220 -27.75 -18.61 -6.93
C LEU A 220 -27.44 -17.13 -6.61
N ARG A 221 -27.76 -16.22 -7.54
CA ARG A 221 -27.59 -14.76 -7.40
C ARG A 221 -28.49 -14.20 -6.33
N ASP A 222 -29.76 -14.60 -6.29
CA ASP A 222 -30.73 -14.05 -5.35
C ASP A 222 -30.43 -14.52 -3.90
N GLU A 223 -29.89 -15.73 -3.75
CA GLU A 223 -29.37 -16.22 -2.45
C GLU A 223 -28.02 -15.61 -2.06
N ALA A 224 -27.11 -15.43 -3.02
CA ALA A 224 -25.87 -14.69 -2.79
C ALA A 224 -26.16 -13.22 -2.45
N ALA A 225 -27.16 -12.61 -3.08
CA ALA A 225 -27.63 -11.26 -2.77
C ALA A 225 -28.15 -11.17 -1.34
N ALA A 226 -28.95 -12.12 -0.87
CA ALA A 226 -29.37 -12.14 0.54
C ALA A 226 -28.18 -12.25 1.53
N LEU A 227 -27.13 -13.01 1.17
CA LEU A 227 -25.88 -13.09 1.96
C LEU A 227 -25.11 -11.76 1.94
N PHE A 228 -24.98 -11.13 0.77
CA PHE A 228 -24.31 -9.83 0.63
C PHE A 228 -25.11 -8.69 1.28
N ASP A 229 -26.44 -8.67 1.17
CA ASP A 229 -27.32 -7.71 1.84
C ASP A 229 -27.16 -7.80 3.36
N ARG A 230 -26.93 -9.00 3.91
CA ARG A 230 -26.61 -9.21 5.33
C ARG A 230 -25.24 -8.63 5.70
N ILE A 231 -24.22 -8.86 4.86
CA ILE A 231 -22.86 -8.30 5.05
C ILE A 231 -22.84 -6.76 4.91
N ASP A 232 -23.56 -6.20 3.93
CA ASP A 232 -23.69 -4.76 3.72
C ASP A 232 -24.50 -4.14 4.89
N SER A 233 -25.55 -4.82 5.39
CA SER A 233 -26.31 -4.42 6.59
C SER A 233 -25.50 -4.52 7.89
N LEU A 234 -24.48 -5.36 7.93
CA LEU A 234 -23.49 -5.42 9.00
C LEU A 234 -22.51 -4.25 8.88
N GLN A 235 -21.94 -4.04 7.69
CA GLN A 235 -21.02 -2.93 7.41
C GLN A 235 -21.64 -1.57 7.74
N ALA A 236 -22.91 -1.36 7.40
CA ALA A 236 -23.66 -0.13 7.73
C ALA A 236 -23.83 0.14 9.24
N LYS A 237 -23.58 -0.85 10.11
CA LYS A 237 -23.66 -0.71 11.57
C LYS A 237 -22.32 -0.36 12.24
N GLN A 238 -21.27 -0.04 11.45
CA GLN A 238 -19.90 0.34 11.88
C GLN A 238 -19.72 0.50 13.40
N GLY A 239 -19.31 -0.57 14.08
CA GLY A 239 -19.34 -0.58 15.54
C GLY A 239 -18.89 -1.88 16.17
N GLN A 240 -18.83 -1.84 17.51
CA GLN A 240 -18.53 -2.98 18.38
C GLN A 240 -19.82 -3.73 18.73
N MET A 241 -19.74 -5.06 18.85
CA MET A 241 -20.83 -5.91 19.32
C MET A 241 -20.31 -6.97 20.32
N PRO A 242 -21.17 -7.59 21.15
CA PRO A 242 -20.72 -8.66 22.03
C PRO A 242 -20.13 -9.85 21.26
N VAL A 243 -19.03 -10.43 21.74
CA VAL A 243 -18.39 -11.64 21.15
C VAL A 243 -19.34 -12.80 20.93
N GLU A 244 -20.34 -13.00 21.79
CA GLU A 244 -21.35 -14.05 21.59
C GLU A 244 -22.21 -13.77 20.35
N SER A 245 -22.65 -12.52 20.17
CA SER A 245 -23.38 -12.09 18.96
C SER A 245 -22.49 -12.15 17.72
N PHE A 246 -21.21 -11.76 17.83
CA PHE A 246 -20.23 -11.83 16.75
C PHE A 246 -19.95 -13.27 16.29
N ARG A 247 -19.76 -14.20 17.25
CA ARG A 247 -19.59 -15.63 16.97
C ARG A 247 -20.85 -16.25 16.37
N GLN A 248 -22.04 -15.87 16.84
CA GLN A 248 -23.30 -16.32 16.26
C GLN A 248 -23.47 -15.82 14.82
N GLU A 249 -23.16 -14.55 14.56
CA GLU A 249 -23.24 -13.95 13.23
C GLU A 249 -22.29 -14.65 12.24
N ILE A 250 -21.05 -14.92 12.66
CA ILE A 250 -20.09 -15.72 11.87
C ILE A 250 -20.63 -17.13 11.61
N ALA A 251 -21.17 -17.81 12.63
CA ALA A 251 -21.69 -19.16 12.49
C ALA A 251 -22.90 -19.24 11.54
N ASP A 252 -23.77 -18.23 11.58
CA ASP A 252 -24.91 -18.13 10.66
C ASP A 252 -24.45 -17.83 9.22
N LEU A 253 -23.57 -16.84 9.02
CA LEU A 253 -22.98 -16.55 7.71
C LEU A 253 -22.26 -17.77 7.12
N ARG A 254 -21.57 -18.54 7.97
CA ARG A 254 -20.90 -19.79 7.58
C ARG A 254 -21.90 -20.85 7.09
N LYS A 255 -23.01 -21.02 7.82
CA LYS A 255 -24.10 -21.93 7.49
C LYS A 255 -24.83 -21.53 6.20
N ASP A 256 -25.12 -20.24 6.02
CA ASP A 256 -25.75 -19.70 4.82
C ASP A 256 -24.85 -19.94 3.59
N MET A 257 -23.54 -19.78 3.77
CA MET A 257 -22.53 -20.04 2.73
C MET A 257 -22.31 -21.54 2.44
N ASP A 258 -22.37 -22.43 3.44
CA ASP A 258 -22.36 -23.88 3.19
C ASP A 258 -23.63 -24.35 2.46
N ALA A 259 -24.79 -23.72 2.74
CA ALA A 259 -26.01 -23.96 1.97
C ALA A 259 -25.86 -23.50 0.51
N LEU A 260 -25.25 -22.33 0.27
CA LEU A 260 -24.91 -21.84 -1.07
C LEU A 260 -23.93 -22.80 -1.79
N LYS A 261 -22.89 -23.31 -1.10
CA LYS A 261 -21.94 -24.29 -1.63
C LYS A 261 -22.61 -25.63 -1.99
N GLY A 262 -23.48 -26.12 -1.12
CA GLY A 262 -24.26 -27.35 -1.36
C GLY A 262 -25.19 -27.22 -2.57
N LYS A 263 -25.80 -26.06 -2.75
CA LYS A 263 -26.60 -25.74 -3.94
C LYS A 263 -25.74 -25.62 -5.19
N LEU A 264 -24.62 -24.89 -5.15
CA LEU A 264 -23.65 -24.80 -6.24
C LEU A 264 -23.22 -26.20 -6.71
N SER A 265 -22.86 -27.08 -5.78
CA SER A 265 -22.49 -28.48 -6.03
C SER A 265 -23.64 -29.29 -6.65
N THR A 266 -24.87 -29.14 -6.13
CA THR A 266 -26.06 -29.83 -6.65
C THR A 266 -26.39 -29.37 -8.07
N GLN A 267 -26.25 -28.07 -8.36
CA GLN A 267 -26.52 -27.52 -9.68
C GLN A 267 -25.41 -27.88 -10.68
N ARG A 268 -24.14 -27.91 -10.26
CA ARG A 268 -23.01 -28.45 -11.04
C ARG A 268 -23.27 -29.89 -11.49
N GLN A 269 -23.74 -30.75 -10.58
CA GLN A 269 -24.10 -32.14 -10.89
C GLN A 269 -25.26 -32.22 -11.90
N LYS A 270 -26.30 -31.40 -11.75
CA LYS A 270 -27.43 -31.34 -12.70
C LYS A 270 -26.99 -30.86 -14.09
N ALA A 271 -26.09 -29.89 -14.15
CA ALA A 271 -25.51 -29.35 -15.38
C ALA A 271 -24.39 -30.21 -15.99
N LYS A 272 -23.96 -31.28 -15.30
CA LYS A 272 -22.94 -32.26 -15.72
C LYS A 272 -21.53 -31.69 -15.99
N PHE A 273 -21.17 -30.55 -15.39
CA PHE A 273 -19.79 -30.03 -15.44
C PHE A 273 -18.84 -30.90 -14.61
N THR A 274 -17.65 -31.16 -15.13
CA THR A 274 -16.58 -31.96 -14.50
C THR A 274 -15.72 -31.14 -13.53
N ALA A 275 -14.79 -31.80 -12.84
CA ALA A 275 -14.29 -31.39 -11.52
C ALA A 275 -13.41 -30.12 -11.48
N ASP A 276 -12.81 -29.68 -12.59
CA ASP A 276 -11.93 -28.51 -12.66
C ASP A 276 -12.46 -27.35 -13.53
N ASP A 277 -13.72 -27.47 -14.01
CA ASP A 277 -14.22 -26.63 -15.10
C ASP A 277 -14.62 -25.20 -14.66
N GLY A 278 -13.72 -24.24 -14.90
CA GLY A 278 -14.01 -22.81 -15.04
C GLY A 278 -14.75 -22.12 -13.89
N VAL A 279 -15.86 -21.43 -14.22
CA VAL A 279 -16.58 -20.53 -13.29
C VAL A 279 -16.99 -21.22 -12.00
N PHE A 280 -17.50 -22.44 -12.08
CA PHE A 280 -17.93 -23.19 -10.90
C PHE A 280 -16.77 -23.57 -9.97
N GLY A 281 -15.60 -23.91 -10.52
CA GLY A 281 -14.40 -24.20 -9.73
C GLY A 281 -13.86 -22.98 -8.98
N ALA A 282 -13.82 -21.82 -9.65
CA ALA A 282 -13.39 -20.58 -9.01
C ALA A 282 -14.37 -20.09 -7.94
N LEU A 283 -15.68 -20.16 -8.20
CA LEU A 283 -16.73 -19.83 -7.22
C LEU A 283 -16.67 -20.75 -6.00
N ASP A 284 -16.53 -22.06 -6.19
CA ASP A 284 -16.37 -23.01 -5.09
C ASP A 284 -15.11 -22.71 -4.26
N GLY A 285 -14.01 -22.37 -4.93
CA GLY A 285 -12.77 -21.92 -4.28
C GLY A 285 -12.91 -20.60 -3.50
N MET A 286 -13.66 -19.62 -4.02
CA MET A 286 -13.93 -18.35 -3.32
C MET A 286 -14.80 -18.57 -2.08
N ILE A 287 -15.91 -19.29 -2.24
CA ILE A 287 -16.83 -19.67 -1.16
C ILE A 287 -16.08 -20.47 -0.07
N SER A 288 -15.21 -21.40 -0.47
CA SER A 288 -14.40 -22.19 0.48
C SER A 288 -13.39 -21.34 1.24
N ARG A 289 -12.73 -20.38 0.59
CA ARG A 289 -11.79 -19.45 1.26
C ARG A 289 -12.52 -18.51 2.21
N ALA A 290 -13.64 -17.92 1.80
CA ALA A 290 -14.47 -17.10 2.68
C ALA A 290 -14.96 -17.90 3.90
N GLY A 291 -15.38 -19.16 3.70
CA GLY A 291 -15.72 -20.10 4.77
C GLY A 291 -14.57 -20.35 5.74
N GLN A 292 -13.38 -20.64 5.23
CA GLN A 292 -12.19 -20.85 6.07
C GLN A 292 -11.81 -19.59 6.86
N ARG A 293 -11.94 -18.38 6.27
CA ARG A 293 -11.67 -17.12 6.97
C ARG A 293 -12.69 -16.82 8.06
N LEU A 294 -13.98 -17.09 7.82
CA LEU A 294 -15.02 -17.05 8.87
C LEU A 294 -14.74 -18.08 9.98
N ASP A 295 -14.38 -19.32 9.63
CA ASP A 295 -13.99 -20.35 10.60
C ASP A 295 -12.76 -19.94 11.43
N ASN A 296 -11.85 -19.15 10.85
CA ASN A 296 -10.70 -18.59 11.55
C ASN A 296 -11.12 -17.45 12.48
N LEU A 297 -11.96 -16.51 12.03
CA LEU A 297 -12.53 -15.45 12.88
C LEU A 297 -13.29 -16.02 14.09
N ALA A 298 -14.05 -17.11 13.92
CA ALA A 298 -14.77 -17.76 15.02
C ALA A 298 -13.83 -18.28 16.12
N LYS A 299 -12.61 -18.71 15.75
CA LYS A 299 -11.58 -19.24 16.64
C LYS A 299 -10.72 -18.15 17.31
N LEU A 300 -11.00 -16.87 17.06
CA LEU A 300 -10.24 -15.80 17.66
C LEU A 300 -10.23 -15.90 19.19
N ASN A 301 -9.02 -15.88 19.74
CA ASN A 301 -8.76 -15.66 21.14
C ASN A 301 -8.21 -14.23 21.34
N PRO A 302 -9.03 -13.29 21.81
CA PRO A 302 -8.60 -11.92 22.11
C PRO A 302 -7.48 -11.86 23.15
N GLN A 303 -7.40 -12.82 24.08
CA GLN A 303 -6.32 -12.90 25.06
C GLN A 303 -4.97 -13.20 24.39
N ALA A 304 -4.95 -13.85 23.22
CA ALA A 304 -3.70 -14.12 22.50
C ALA A 304 -3.02 -12.84 22.00
N GLY A 305 -3.79 -11.80 21.63
CA GLY A 305 -3.23 -10.49 21.29
C GLY A 305 -2.66 -9.76 22.51
N VAL A 306 -3.35 -9.81 23.65
CA VAL A 306 -2.82 -9.27 24.92
C VAL A 306 -1.53 -10.02 25.32
N TYR A 307 -1.51 -11.35 25.18
CA TYR A 307 -0.34 -12.18 25.43
C TYR A 307 0.83 -11.82 24.50
N ALA A 308 0.57 -11.71 23.19
CA ALA A 308 1.57 -11.34 22.20
C ALA A 308 2.15 -9.96 22.51
N ALA A 309 1.32 -8.98 22.86
CA ALA A 309 1.76 -7.64 23.22
C ALA A 309 2.58 -7.60 24.53
N VAL A 310 2.20 -8.36 25.57
CA VAL A 310 3.05 -8.52 26.78
C VAL A 310 4.39 -9.16 26.42
N ASN A 311 4.40 -10.22 25.62
CA ASN A 311 5.64 -10.92 25.25
C ASN A 311 6.53 -10.10 24.30
N ALA A 312 5.96 -9.21 23.48
CA ALA A 312 6.70 -8.28 22.63
C ALA A 312 7.30 -7.10 23.41
N ALA A 313 6.56 -6.58 24.40
CA ALA A 313 7.00 -5.48 25.26
C ALA A 313 7.99 -5.95 26.36
N LEU A 314 7.85 -7.18 26.84
CA LEU A 314 8.69 -7.83 27.85
C LEU A 314 9.19 -9.20 27.36
N PRO A 315 10.08 -9.25 26.34
CA PRO A 315 10.58 -10.52 25.82
C PRO A 315 11.46 -11.21 26.86
N ARG A 316 11.24 -12.51 27.06
CA ARG A 316 12.05 -13.31 28.01
C ARG A 316 13.49 -13.44 27.53
N ILE A 317 14.43 -13.25 28.46
CA ILE A 317 15.87 -13.31 28.18
C ILE A 317 16.30 -14.78 28.23
N SER A 318 16.80 -15.31 27.11
CA SER A 318 17.29 -16.69 27.07
C SER A 318 18.65 -16.86 27.76
N ASP A 319 18.91 -18.05 28.30
CA ASP A 319 20.19 -18.40 28.94
C ASP A 319 21.41 -18.08 28.05
N LYS A 320 21.28 -18.26 26.73
CA LYS A 320 22.36 -17.95 25.76
C LYS A 320 22.67 -16.46 25.68
N VAL A 321 21.63 -15.62 25.64
CA VAL A 321 21.79 -14.15 25.62
C VAL A 321 22.40 -13.69 26.93
N TYR A 322 21.85 -14.14 28.07
CA TYR A 322 22.38 -13.84 29.40
C TYR A 322 23.84 -14.28 29.56
N GLN A 323 24.21 -15.51 29.20
CA GLN A 323 25.58 -16.01 29.31
C GLN A 323 26.56 -15.17 28.50
N SER A 324 26.21 -14.82 27.27
CA SER A 324 27.07 -14.00 26.41
C SER A 324 27.21 -12.56 26.95
N VAL A 325 26.16 -11.94 27.48
CA VAL A 325 26.28 -10.62 28.14
C VAL A 325 27.13 -10.71 29.41
N ALA A 326 26.95 -11.76 30.22
CA ALA A 326 27.72 -11.98 31.44
C ALA A 326 29.23 -12.06 31.18
N GLU A 327 29.66 -12.61 30.03
CA GLU A 327 31.08 -12.65 29.63
C GLU A 327 31.72 -11.26 29.49
N HIS A 328 30.95 -10.26 29.08
CA HIS A 328 31.43 -8.92 28.75
C HIS A 328 31.39 -7.92 29.94
N ILE A 329 30.64 -8.21 31.00
CA ILE A 329 30.57 -7.37 32.21
C ILE A 329 31.54 -7.85 33.32
N PRO A 330 31.87 -6.98 34.31
CA PRO A 330 32.78 -7.33 35.39
C PRO A 330 32.35 -8.59 36.16
N TYR A 331 33.31 -9.48 36.43
CA TYR A 331 33.05 -10.80 37.04
C TYR A 331 32.21 -10.72 38.33
N GLY A 332 32.49 -9.75 39.21
CA GLY A 332 31.77 -9.54 40.47
C GLY A 332 30.32 -9.07 40.34
N LYS A 333 29.84 -8.73 39.14
CA LYS A 333 28.45 -8.30 38.87
C LYS A 333 27.62 -9.38 38.14
N ARG A 334 28.23 -10.50 37.73
CA ARG A 334 27.55 -11.57 36.98
C ARG A 334 26.41 -12.23 37.76
N GLU A 335 26.60 -12.45 39.06
CA GLU A 335 25.57 -13.02 39.95
C GLU A 335 24.40 -12.05 40.18
N THR A 336 24.67 -10.74 40.23
CA THR A 336 23.64 -9.70 40.26
C THR A 336 22.79 -9.73 38.99
N LEU A 337 23.44 -9.78 37.81
CA LEU A 337 22.74 -9.91 36.52
C LEU A 337 21.92 -11.22 36.45
N ALA A 338 22.48 -12.34 36.91
CA ALA A 338 21.77 -13.62 36.94
C ALA A 338 20.49 -13.55 37.78
N THR A 339 20.57 -12.92 38.96
CA THR A 339 19.44 -12.75 39.88
C THR A 339 18.37 -11.84 39.27
N ALA A 340 18.79 -10.72 38.68
CA ALA A 340 17.91 -9.79 37.96
C ALA A 340 17.15 -10.48 36.81
N VAL A 341 17.87 -11.17 35.92
CA VAL A 341 17.29 -11.90 34.77
C VAL A 341 16.32 -13.00 35.22
N ASN A 342 16.63 -13.73 36.29
CA ASN A 342 15.74 -14.75 36.84
C ASN A 342 14.44 -14.14 37.40
N ASN A 343 14.54 -13.04 38.16
CA ASN A 343 13.38 -12.34 38.72
C ASN A 343 12.48 -11.77 37.61
N TYR A 344 13.09 -11.14 36.60
CA TYR A 344 12.41 -10.66 35.39
C TYR A 344 11.66 -11.79 34.67
N ASN A 345 12.36 -12.85 34.27
CA ASN A 345 11.77 -13.96 33.53
C ASN A 345 10.63 -14.65 34.31
N ALA A 346 10.76 -14.76 35.65
CA ALA A 346 9.72 -15.30 36.52
C ALA A 346 8.48 -14.38 36.60
N THR A 347 8.67 -13.07 36.63
CA THR A 347 7.57 -12.09 36.61
C THR A 347 6.88 -12.03 35.26
N VAL A 348 7.63 -11.97 34.16
CA VAL A 348 7.08 -12.05 32.79
C VAL A 348 6.26 -13.34 32.61
N LYS A 349 6.78 -14.50 33.07
CA LYS A 349 6.01 -15.75 33.02
C LYS A 349 4.69 -15.63 33.79
N ARG A 350 4.70 -15.06 35.00
CA ARG A 350 3.49 -14.89 35.83
C ARG A 350 2.44 -13.98 35.14
N LEU A 351 2.89 -12.92 34.46
CA LEU A 351 2.03 -12.05 33.67
C LEU A 351 1.39 -12.82 32.51
N LEU A 352 2.19 -13.52 31.71
CA LEU A 352 1.75 -14.30 30.56
C LEU A 352 0.77 -15.42 30.97
N ASP A 353 1.10 -16.19 32.02
CA ASP A 353 0.21 -17.19 32.61
C ASP A 353 -1.12 -16.54 33.06
N GLY A 354 -1.09 -15.35 33.66
CA GLY A 354 -2.28 -14.63 34.13
C GLY A 354 -3.16 -14.07 33.00
N VAL A 355 -2.55 -13.64 31.89
CA VAL A 355 -3.26 -13.23 30.66
C VAL A 355 -3.91 -14.44 29.98
N GLU A 356 -3.15 -15.52 29.79
CA GLU A 356 -3.60 -16.75 29.12
C GLU A 356 -4.76 -17.43 29.86
N ASN A 357 -4.75 -17.40 31.21
CA ASN A 357 -5.86 -17.91 32.02
C ASN A 357 -7.00 -16.88 32.21
N GLY A 358 -6.86 -15.65 31.73
CA GLY A 358 -7.84 -14.57 31.89
C GLY A 358 -8.04 -14.09 33.34
N THR A 359 -7.12 -14.41 34.25
CA THR A 359 -7.24 -14.14 35.69
C THR A 359 -6.61 -12.82 36.13
N ILE A 360 -5.68 -12.26 35.35
CA ILE A 360 -4.95 -11.03 35.70
C ILE A 360 -5.85 -9.80 35.68
N SER A 361 -5.72 -8.91 36.68
CA SER A 361 -6.40 -7.61 36.69
C SER A 361 -5.59 -6.54 35.95
N ARG A 362 -6.25 -5.43 35.56
CA ARG A 362 -5.56 -4.27 34.97
C ARG A 362 -4.45 -3.76 35.89
N GLN A 363 -4.73 -3.69 37.20
CA GLN A 363 -3.77 -3.20 38.19
C GLN A 363 -2.59 -4.18 38.37
N ASP A 364 -2.84 -5.49 38.40
CA ASP A 364 -1.77 -6.50 38.52
C ASP A 364 -0.92 -6.58 37.26
N LEU A 365 -1.52 -6.38 36.08
CA LEU A 365 -0.81 -6.29 34.81
C LEU A 365 0.08 -5.04 34.77
N GLU A 366 -0.48 -3.85 35.04
CA GLU A 366 0.29 -2.60 35.08
C GLU A 366 1.44 -2.68 36.10
N GLN A 367 1.15 -3.08 37.35
CA GLN A 367 2.17 -3.17 38.39
C GLN A 367 3.21 -4.24 38.05
N GLY A 368 2.81 -5.44 37.64
CA GLY A 368 3.74 -6.51 37.32
C GLY A 368 4.60 -6.23 36.08
N MET A 369 4.12 -5.42 35.13
CA MET A 369 4.92 -4.92 34.00
C MET A 369 5.99 -3.92 34.47
N ARG A 370 5.67 -3.05 35.46
CA ARG A 370 6.65 -2.16 36.10
C ARG A 370 7.66 -2.96 36.94
N ASP A 371 7.19 -3.89 37.77
CA ASP A 371 8.02 -4.79 38.58
C ASP A 371 9.01 -5.61 37.72
N ALA A 372 8.61 -5.98 36.49
CA ALA A 372 9.50 -6.64 35.54
C ALA A 372 10.64 -5.70 35.09
N ALA A 373 10.33 -4.46 34.71
CA ALA A 373 11.34 -3.48 34.32
C ALA A 373 12.29 -3.16 35.49
N ASP A 374 11.73 -2.87 36.67
CA ASP A 374 12.49 -2.60 37.90
C ASP A 374 13.38 -3.78 38.33
N ALA A 375 12.99 -5.03 38.05
CA ALA A 375 13.81 -6.21 38.34
C ALA A 375 15.15 -6.25 37.56
N LEU A 376 15.28 -5.46 36.50
CA LEU A 376 16.50 -5.34 35.70
C LEU A 376 17.23 -4.00 35.88
N ASP A 377 16.63 -3.03 36.58
CA ASP A 377 17.26 -1.79 37.01
C ASP A 377 18.31 -2.09 38.10
N CYS A 378 19.53 -2.41 37.67
CA CYS A 378 20.63 -2.71 38.56
C CYS A 378 21.98 -2.41 37.93
N SER A 379 22.98 -2.18 38.78
CA SER A 379 24.35 -1.82 38.37
C SER A 379 25.09 -2.83 37.46
N ALA A 380 24.57 -4.05 37.29
CA ALA A 380 25.11 -5.01 36.32
C ALA A 380 24.54 -4.79 34.90
N THR A 381 23.31 -4.31 34.80
CA THR A 381 22.70 -3.88 33.55
C THR A 381 23.24 -2.52 33.10
N ASP A 382 23.46 -1.59 34.04
CA ASP A 382 24.10 -0.30 33.77
C ASP A 382 25.45 -0.48 33.05
N ASP A 383 26.27 -1.45 33.49
CA ASP A 383 27.55 -1.77 32.84
C ASP A 383 27.37 -2.31 31.42
N ALA A 384 26.34 -3.12 31.17
CA ALA A 384 26.04 -3.65 29.84
C ALA A 384 25.55 -2.54 28.89
N ILE A 385 24.74 -1.61 29.38
CA ILE A 385 24.27 -0.43 28.65
C ILE A 385 25.44 0.53 28.40
N ALA A 386 26.26 0.82 29.40
CA ALA A 386 27.44 1.67 29.27
C ALA A 386 28.44 1.10 28.26
N LEU A 387 28.67 -0.22 28.27
CA LEU A 387 29.48 -0.90 27.27
C LEU A 387 28.87 -0.76 25.86
N PHE A 388 27.57 -1.01 25.70
CA PHE A 388 26.89 -0.82 24.41
C PHE A 388 27.02 0.63 23.90
N CYS A 389 26.78 1.63 24.75
CA CYS A 389 26.87 3.04 24.40
C CYS A 389 28.30 3.47 24.07
N ASP A 390 29.32 2.99 24.78
CA ASP A 390 30.73 3.23 24.47
C ASP A 390 31.10 2.60 23.12
N MET A 391 30.73 1.34 22.90
CA MET A 391 30.97 0.66 21.62
C MET A 391 30.28 1.37 20.45
N GLN A 392 29.02 1.80 20.62
CA GLN A 392 28.27 2.55 19.61
C GLN A 392 28.93 3.90 19.32
N SER A 393 29.31 4.66 20.36
CA SER A 393 29.95 5.98 20.22
C SER A 393 31.31 5.89 19.53
N ASN A 394 32.07 4.84 19.84
CA ASN A 394 33.38 4.57 19.24
C ASN A 394 33.31 3.78 17.92
N LYS A 395 32.10 3.49 17.40
CA LYS A 395 31.85 2.71 16.16
C LYS A 395 32.52 1.31 16.16
N LEU A 396 32.57 0.67 17.34
CA LEU A 396 33.12 -0.67 17.52
C LEU A 396 32.08 -1.76 17.17
N PRO A 397 32.50 -2.98 16.76
CA PRO A 397 31.57 -4.06 16.43
C PRO A 397 30.83 -4.56 17.69
N ILE A 398 29.52 -4.32 17.76
CA ILE A 398 28.70 -4.70 18.91
C ILE A 398 28.38 -6.21 18.86
N PRO A 399 28.56 -6.99 19.94
CA PRO A 399 28.16 -8.39 19.98
C PRO A 399 26.64 -8.54 19.81
N PRO A 400 26.13 -9.42 18.93
CA PRO A 400 24.68 -9.55 18.68
C PRO A 400 23.85 -9.89 19.93
N ALA A 401 24.43 -10.58 20.92
CA ALA A 401 23.76 -10.86 22.19
C ALA A 401 23.70 -9.63 23.11
N LEU A 402 24.70 -8.74 23.07
CA LEU A 402 24.69 -7.47 23.80
C LEU A 402 23.70 -6.49 23.16
N GLU A 403 23.70 -6.41 21.83
CA GLU A 403 22.71 -5.64 21.05
C GLU A 403 21.28 -6.14 21.34
N HIS A 404 21.03 -7.45 21.22
CA HIS A 404 19.72 -8.04 21.55
C HIS A 404 19.33 -7.77 23.01
N PHE A 405 20.28 -7.84 23.95
CA PHE A 405 19.98 -7.54 25.35
C PHE A 405 19.63 -6.06 25.52
N VAL A 406 20.47 -5.11 25.11
CA VAL A 406 20.24 -3.68 25.36
C VAL A 406 19.05 -3.12 24.57
N LEU A 407 18.85 -3.53 23.31
CA LEU A 407 17.77 -2.98 22.47
C LEU A 407 16.38 -3.60 22.71
N ARG A 408 16.30 -4.80 23.30
CA ARG A 408 15.02 -5.50 23.53
C ARG A 408 14.67 -5.70 25.01
N THR A 409 15.48 -5.20 25.93
CA THR A 409 15.25 -5.35 27.38
C THR A 409 14.86 -4.00 28.00
N PRO A 410 13.82 -3.94 28.86
CA PRO A 410 13.36 -2.68 29.47
C PRO A 410 14.40 -1.94 30.32
N ALA A 411 15.52 -2.56 30.66
CA ALA A 411 16.52 -1.98 31.54
C ALA A 411 17.27 -0.77 30.94
N ALA A 412 17.26 -0.60 29.60
CA ALA A 412 17.76 0.60 28.93
C ALA A 412 16.76 1.78 28.93
N VAL A 413 15.61 1.61 29.62
CA VAL A 413 14.42 2.44 29.50
C VAL A 413 14.09 3.03 30.87
N PRO A 414 14.36 4.33 31.13
CA PRO A 414 13.96 4.99 32.37
C PRO A 414 12.49 4.76 32.71
N GLN A 415 12.14 4.66 34.00
CA GLN A 415 10.82 4.24 34.52
C GLN A 415 9.59 4.90 33.86
N ASN A 416 9.72 6.10 33.29
CA ASN A 416 8.63 6.81 32.61
C ASN A 416 8.42 6.39 31.14
N LYS A 417 9.44 5.87 30.46
CA LYS A 417 9.41 5.61 29.00
C LYS A 417 8.63 4.35 28.59
N PHE A 418 8.37 3.41 29.50
CA PHE A 418 7.55 2.21 29.24
C PHE A 418 6.03 2.44 29.45
N THR A 419 5.64 3.68 29.73
CA THR A 419 4.25 4.06 30.04
C THR A 419 3.34 3.93 28.81
N GLY A 420 3.86 4.09 27.59
CA GLY A 420 3.08 3.94 26.36
C GLY A 420 2.63 2.50 26.14
N GLU A 421 3.58 1.56 26.24
CA GLU A 421 3.38 0.12 26.10
C GLU A 421 2.47 -0.42 27.21
N ILE A 422 2.70 -0.04 28.48
CA ILE A 422 1.81 -0.41 29.59
C ILE A 422 0.37 0.05 29.33
N ASN A 423 0.20 1.32 28.95
CA ASN A 423 -1.13 1.88 28.66
C ASN A 423 -1.82 1.18 27.49
N GLU A 424 -1.06 0.82 26.45
CA GLU A 424 -1.55 0.05 25.31
C GLU A 424 -2.04 -1.33 25.75
N VAL A 425 -1.18 -2.12 26.39
CA VAL A 425 -1.50 -3.51 26.75
C VAL A 425 -2.62 -3.56 27.79
N CYS A 426 -2.68 -2.60 28.72
CA CYS A 426 -3.81 -2.45 29.64
C CYS A 426 -5.10 -2.04 28.91
N GLY A 427 -5.02 -1.17 27.90
CA GLY A 427 -6.15 -0.83 27.03
C GLY A 427 -6.65 -2.02 26.22
N MET A 428 -5.75 -2.86 25.71
CA MET A 428 -6.10 -4.12 25.05
C MET A 428 -6.80 -5.08 26.02
N LEU A 429 -6.28 -5.25 27.25
CA LEU A 429 -6.93 -6.07 28.28
C LEU A 429 -8.34 -5.58 28.63
N ASP A 430 -8.53 -4.26 28.75
CA ASP A 430 -9.85 -3.68 28.97
C ASP A 430 -10.78 -3.87 27.75
N ALA A 431 -10.26 -3.77 26.52
CA ALA A 431 -11.03 -4.07 25.31
C ALA A 431 -11.50 -5.54 25.27
N VAL A 432 -10.67 -6.50 25.71
CA VAL A 432 -11.08 -7.90 25.92
C VAL A 432 -12.22 -7.98 26.93
N ARG A 433 -12.02 -7.40 28.13
CA ARG A 433 -12.95 -7.47 29.27
C ARG A 433 -14.31 -6.82 29.01
N LEU A 434 -14.31 -5.67 28.33
CA LEU A 434 -15.51 -4.90 28.00
C LEU A 434 -16.22 -5.40 26.74
N ASN A 435 -15.67 -6.41 26.06
CA ASN A 435 -16.18 -6.92 24.78
C ASN A 435 -16.06 -5.93 23.60
N ASN A 436 -15.28 -4.84 23.77
CA ASN A 436 -15.10 -3.74 22.82
C ASN A 436 -14.12 -4.07 21.67
N HIS A 437 -13.97 -5.35 21.34
CA HIS A 437 -12.98 -5.89 20.39
C HIS A 437 -13.59 -6.86 19.36
N ALA A 438 -14.93 -6.92 19.26
CA ALA A 438 -15.61 -7.60 18.17
C ALA A 438 -16.22 -6.54 17.26
N ARG A 439 -15.43 -6.05 16.30
CA ARG A 439 -15.86 -5.04 15.32
C ARG A 439 -16.48 -5.70 14.10
N VAL A 440 -17.66 -5.21 13.71
CA VAL A 440 -18.45 -5.79 12.61
C VAL A 440 -17.72 -5.69 11.26
N GLU A 441 -16.97 -4.60 11.03
CA GLU A 441 -16.22 -4.35 9.80
C GLU A 441 -15.18 -5.45 9.47
N TYR A 442 -14.65 -6.17 10.46
CA TYR A 442 -13.73 -7.27 10.22
C TYR A 442 -14.40 -8.53 9.68
N ILE A 443 -15.71 -8.72 9.91
CA ILE A 443 -16.48 -9.83 9.30
C ILE A 443 -16.54 -9.61 7.79
N THR A 444 -16.87 -8.39 7.35
CA THR A 444 -16.85 -7.98 5.94
C THR A 444 -15.44 -8.12 5.35
N ALA A 445 -14.42 -7.60 6.03
CA ALA A 445 -13.03 -7.68 5.57
C ALA A 445 -12.53 -9.11 5.37
N ALA A 446 -12.85 -10.02 6.29
CA ALA A 446 -12.49 -11.43 6.17
C ALA A 446 -13.29 -12.16 5.07
N TYR A 447 -14.49 -11.70 4.74
CA TYR A 447 -15.21 -12.24 3.58
C TYR A 447 -14.50 -11.84 2.27
N ASP A 448 -14.23 -10.55 2.08
CA ASP A 448 -13.77 -10.00 0.81
C ASP A 448 -12.26 -10.11 0.56
N HIS A 449 -11.42 -10.21 1.60
CA HIS A 449 -9.96 -10.05 1.49
C HIS A 449 -9.14 -11.16 2.17
N ASN A 450 -7.82 -11.18 1.94
CA ASN A 450 -6.86 -12.17 2.50
C ASN A 450 -6.32 -11.76 3.88
N LEU A 451 -7.16 -11.11 4.69
CA LEU A 451 -6.73 -10.50 5.95
C LEU A 451 -6.18 -11.57 6.92
N ASP A 452 -4.97 -11.35 7.41
CA ASP A 452 -4.36 -12.23 8.40
C ASP A 452 -5.12 -12.22 9.74
N LEU A 453 -5.16 -13.37 10.41
CA LEU A 453 -5.96 -13.57 11.61
C LEU A 453 -5.42 -12.79 12.81
N GLN A 454 -4.10 -12.71 12.97
CA GLN A 454 -3.50 -11.93 14.05
C GLN A 454 -3.68 -10.43 13.80
N THR A 455 -3.58 -10.00 12.53
CA THR A 455 -3.91 -8.62 12.13
C THR A 455 -5.30 -8.21 12.62
N VAL A 456 -6.32 -9.06 12.47
CA VAL A 456 -7.66 -8.78 13.01
C VAL A 456 -7.66 -8.60 14.53
N VAL A 457 -6.98 -9.48 15.27
CA VAL A 457 -6.91 -9.39 16.74
C VAL A 457 -6.24 -8.09 17.17
N GLU A 458 -5.03 -7.84 16.67
CA GLU A 458 -4.20 -6.73 17.11
C GLU A 458 -4.82 -5.39 16.71
N ALA A 459 -5.41 -5.31 15.51
CA ALA A 459 -6.18 -4.16 15.05
C ALA A 459 -7.43 -3.93 15.90
N SER A 460 -8.17 -4.99 16.25
CA SER A 460 -9.37 -4.81 17.06
C SER A 460 -9.08 -4.38 18.48
N LEU A 461 -8.07 -4.95 19.13
CA LEU A 461 -7.69 -4.63 20.51
C LEU A 461 -7.13 -3.20 20.63
N ARG A 462 -6.50 -2.68 19.58
CA ARG A 462 -5.96 -1.30 19.52
C ARG A 462 -6.94 -0.28 18.91
N GLY A 463 -8.10 -0.73 18.42
CA GLY A 463 -9.07 0.12 17.73
C GLY A 463 -8.56 0.71 16.41
N ILE A 464 -7.67 0.01 15.70
CA ILE A 464 -7.13 0.45 14.40
C ILE A 464 -8.27 0.40 13.36
N PRO A 465 -8.57 1.49 12.65
CA PRO A 465 -9.58 1.50 11.58
C PRO A 465 -9.26 0.54 10.42
N LEU A 466 -10.27 -0.13 9.88
CA LEU A 466 -10.12 -1.11 8.79
C LEU A 466 -9.41 -0.55 7.53
N ASP A 467 -9.64 0.72 7.19
CA ASP A 467 -9.05 1.40 6.03
C ASP A 467 -7.53 1.65 6.16
N GLN A 468 -6.97 1.45 7.35
CA GLN A 468 -5.53 1.50 7.63
C GLN A 468 -4.86 0.13 7.53
N LEU A 469 -5.62 -0.97 7.49
CA LEU A 469 -5.07 -2.33 7.47
C LEU A 469 -4.63 -2.75 6.07
N GLU A 470 -3.63 -3.62 5.99
CA GLU A 470 -3.35 -4.34 4.75
C GLU A 470 -4.30 -5.54 4.67
N LEU A 471 -5.13 -5.54 3.63
CA LEU A 471 -6.21 -6.50 3.49
C LEU A 471 -5.83 -7.69 2.61
N GLU A 472 -4.86 -7.53 1.70
CA GLU A 472 -4.60 -8.50 0.64
C GLU A 472 -3.31 -9.29 0.81
N ALA A 473 -2.47 -8.87 1.76
CA ALA A 473 -1.27 -9.57 2.19
C ALA A 473 -1.46 -10.19 3.59
N GLY A 474 -0.75 -11.29 3.82
CA GLY A 474 -0.77 -12.06 5.06
C GLY A 474 -0.10 -13.42 4.84
N ASP A 475 0.33 -14.07 5.91
CA ASP A 475 1.18 -15.27 5.86
C ASP A 475 0.51 -16.44 5.10
N GLY A 476 -0.83 -16.49 5.10
CA GLY A 476 -1.61 -17.48 4.35
C GLY A 476 -1.57 -17.35 2.81
N VAL A 477 -1.03 -16.24 2.27
CA VAL A 477 -0.89 -16.00 0.82
C VAL A 477 0.52 -15.56 0.39
N LEU A 478 1.47 -15.61 1.33
CA LEU A 478 2.90 -15.35 1.12
C LEU A 478 3.53 -16.44 0.24
N THR A 479 4.40 -16.05 -0.70
CA THR A 479 5.13 -16.96 -1.59
C THR A 479 6.64 -16.93 -1.36
N GLU A 480 7.21 -15.75 -1.11
CA GLU A 480 8.63 -15.53 -0.82
C GLU A 480 8.75 -14.45 0.26
N ALA A 481 9.62 -14.64 1.25
CA ALA A 481 10.05 -13.59 2.16
C ALA A 481 11.59 -13.58 2.22
N ARG A 482 12.19 -12.39 2.23
CA ARG A 482 13.64 -12.24 2.37
C ARG A 482 14.01 -10.92 3.06
N LYS A 483 15.03 -10.97 3.91
CA LYS A 483 15.56 -9.81 4.61
C LYS A 483 16.23 -8.81 3.66
N LEU A 484 15.81 -7.54 3.70
CA LEU A 484 16.41 -6.46 2.91
C LEU A 484 17.50 -5.71 3.66
N GLY A 485 17.35 -5.51 4.98
CA GLY A 485 18.31 -4.74 5.78
C GLY A 485 17.89 -4.57 7.24
N GLN A 486 18.68 -3.79 7.98
CA GLN A 486 18.43 -3.41 9.37
C GLN A 486 18.67 -1.91 9.53
N GLY A 487 17.67 -1.18 10.02
CA GLY A 487 17.79 0.20 10.48
C GLY A 487 18.23 0.26 11.95
N ALA A 488 18.29 1.46 12.52
CA ALA A 488 18.75 1.65 13.91
C ALA A 488 17.86 0.99 14.98
N ALA A 489 16.62 0.62 14.63
CA ALA A 489 15.65 -0.01 15.54
C ALA A 489 15.23 -1.42 15.11
N ASN A 490 14.82 -1.60 13.85
CA ASN A 490 14.20 -2.83 13.35
C ASN A 490 14.84 -3.28 12.02
N SER A 491 14.69 -4.57 11.71
CA SER A 491 15.00 -5.08 10.37
C SER A 491 13.77 -5.20 9.50
N VAL A 492 13.95 -5.04 8.20
CA VAL A 492 12.87 -5.03 7.21
C VAL A 492 12.98 -6.19 6.22
N ASP A 493 11.83 -6.77 5.89
CA ASP A 493 11.71 -7.94 5.01
C ASP A 493 10.93 -7.56 3.74
N LEU A 494 11.38 -8.04 2.58
CA LEU A 494 10.62 -8.01 1.34
C LEU A 494 9.76 -9.26 1.28
N CYS A 495 8.46 -9.07 1.29
CA CYS A 495 7.46 -10.11 1.23
C CYS A 495 6.77 -10.06 -0.15
N VAL A 496 6.66 -11.22 -0.79
CA VAL A 496 5.99 -11.43 -2.07
C VAL A 496 4.74 -12.25 -1.81
N TYR A 497 3.60 -11.78 -2.33
CA TYR A 497 2.30 -12.41 -2.15
C TYR A 497 1.66 -12.70 -3.50
N ASN A 498 0.90 -13.81 -3.57
CA ASN A 498 0.02 -14.07 -4.71
C ASN A 498 -1.08 -12.98 -4.76
N GLY A 499 -0.97 -12.03 -5.69
CA GLY A 499 -1.97 -10.99 -5.89
C GLY A 499 -3.30 -11.55 -6.41
N LYS A 500 -4.36 -10.74 -6.29
CA LYS A 500 -5.71 -11.12 -6.75
C LYS A 500 -5.75 -11.49 -8.24
N ASP A 501 -4.88 -10.91 -9.07
CA ASP A 501 -4.91 -11.11 -10.53
C ASP A 501 -3.82 -12.05 -11.05
N GLY A 502 -3.08 -12.71 -10.14
CA GLY A 502 -1.97 -13.59 -10.49
C GLY A 502 -0.62 -12.88 -10.70
N GLU A 503 -0.58 -11.56 -10.53
CA GLU A 503 0.67 -10.82 -10.40
C GLU A 503 1.21 -10.86 -8.96
N ASP A 504 2.54 -10.92 -8.82
CA ASP A 504 3.24 -10.86 -7.54
C ASP A 504 3.08 -9.47 -6.89
N ARG A 505 2.35 -9.37 -5.77
CA ARG A 505 2.33 -8.13 -4.98
C ARG A 505 3.54 -8.12 -4.05
N ARG A 506 4.35 -7.07 -4.12
CA ARG A 506 5.62 -6.92 -3.37
C ARG A 506 5.50 -5.81 -2.33
N LEU A 507 5.57 -6.18 -1.06
CA LEU A 507 5.50 -5.27 0.08
C LEU A 507 6.76 -5.40 0.93
N VAL A 508 7.19 -4.30 1.53
CA VAL A 508 8.24 -4.30 2.56
C VAL A 508 7.54 -4.27 3.92
N PHE A 509 7.81 -5.27 4.76
CA PHE A 509 7.36 -5.32 6.13
C PHE A 509 8.40 -4.70 7.06
N LYS A 510 7.97 -3.76 7.92
CA LYS A 510 8.72 -3.22 9.06
C LYS A 510 7.97 -3.63 10.34
N PRO A 511 8.46 -4.60 11.14
CA PRO A 511 7.86 -4.89 12.44
C PRO A 511 7.97 -3.67 13.36
N GLU A 512 7.00 -3.48 14.24
CA GLU A 512 6.99 -2.43 15.24
C GLU A 512 6.80 -3.02 16.64
N LEU A 513 7.81 -2.86 17.50
CA LEU A 513 7.85 -3.45 18.84
C LEU A 513 6.60 -3.03 19.63
N GLY A 514 5.70 -3.98 19.88
CA GLY A 514 4.45 -3.76 20.62
C GLY A 514 3.40 -2.89 19.92
N ALA A 515 3.62 -2.45 18.66
CA ALA A 515 2.95 -1.33 17.99
C ALA A 515 3.41 0.08 18.40
N ARG A 516 4.62 0.20 18.99
CA ARG A 516 5.40 1.41 19.33
C ARG A 516 4.62 2.71 19.52
N ARG A 517 4.55 3.18 20.77
CA ARG A 517 3.98 4.48 21.12
C ARG A 517 5.03 5.51 21.53
N GLY A 518 4.94 6.68 20.91
CA GLY A 518 5.87 7.79 21.08
C GLY A 518 7.25 7.51 20.46
N LEU A 519 8.03 8.59 20.36
CA LEU A 519 9.44 8.56 19.95
C LEU A 519 10.34 9.15 21.04
N GLU A 520 9.87 9.18 22.30
CA GLU A 520 10.52 9.85 23.44
C GLU A 520 11.97 9.39 23.71
N HIS A 521 12.33 8.19 23.23
CA HIS A 521 13.68 7.62 23.30
C HIS A 521 14.64 8.11 22.21
N LEU A 522 14.14 8.72 21.13
CA LEU A 522 14.93 9.29 20.03
C LEU A 522 15.12 10.80 20.22
N THR A 523 16.11 11.37 19.51
CA THR A 523 16.35 12.82 19.47
C THR A 523 15.11 13.60 18.99
N ALA A 524 14.35 13.03 18.04
CA ALA A 524 13.10 13.63 17.56
C ALA A 524 12.00 13.71 18.64
N GLY A 525 12.05 12.86 19.68
CA GLY A 525 10.96 12.69 20.67
C GLY A 525 10.49 13.97 21.36
N VAL A 526 11.37 14.96 21.53
CA VAL A 526 11.06 16.29 22.10
C VAL A 526 10.10 17.12 21.25
N LEU A 527 9.83 16.73 20.00
CA LEU A 527 8.93 17.43 19.08
C LEU A 527 7.44 17.09 19.27
N GLY A 528 7.09 16.47 20.40
CA GLY A 528 5.70 16.15 20.76
C GLY A 528 5.27 14.72 20.45
N TYR A 529 6.22 13.81 20.19
CA TYR A 529 5.95 12.38 20.01
C TYR A 529 5.77 11.66 21.35
N ASN A 530 4.73 12.07 22.08
CA ASN A 530 4.39 11.54 23.40
C ASN A 530 3.92 10.07 23.34
N SER A 531 3.88 9.40 24.49
CA SER A 531 3.42 8.01 24.68
C SER A 531 2.00 7.62 24.21
N GLN A 532 1.21 8.51 23.60
CA GLN A 532 -0.05 8.19 22.88
C GLN A 532 0.11 8.15 21.36
N VAL A 533 1.12 8.81 20.81
CA VAL A 533 1.36 8.91 19.36
C VAL A 533 1.76 7.54 18.81
N ARG A 534 1.11 7.06 17.75
CA ARG A 534 1.30 5.71 17.22
C ARG A 534 2.13 5.74 15.94
N ALA A 535 3.36 5.21 15.97
CA ALA A 535 4.32 5.31 14.88
C ALA A 535 3.79 4.76 13.53
N MET A 536 2.98 3.68 13.58
CA MET A 536 2.38 3.09 12.40
C MET A 536 1.36 4.02 11.72
N GLN A 537 0.47 4.63 12.50
CA GLN A 537 -0.53 5.56 11.99
C GLN A 537 0.08 6.86 11.44
N LEU A 538 1.23 7.30 11.96
CA LEU A 538 1.96 8.44 11.39
C LEU A 538 2.44 8.16 9.96
N ASN A 539 2.86 6.92 9.66
CA ASN A 539 3.21 6.52 8.31
C ASN A 539 1.99 6.53 7.37
N VAL A 540 0.83 6.06 7.85
CA VAL A 540 -0.44 6.13 7.10
C VAL A 540 -0.87 7.59 6.87
N ALA A 541 -0.75 8.45 7.88
CA ALA A 541 -1.06 9.88 7.77
C ALA A 541 -0.14 10.62 6.81
N ALA A 542 1.15 10.30 6.77
CA ALA A 542 2.11 10.93 5.87
C ALA A 542 1.77 10.62 4.40
N HIS A 543 1.39 9.38 4.09
CA HIS A 543 0.91 9.01 2.76
C HIS A 543 -0.41 9.74 2.41
N ARG A 544 -1.38 9.79 3.33
CA ARG A 544 -2.64 10.55 3.14
C ARG A 544 -2.41 12.03 2.87
N ALA A 545 -1.42 12.64 3.54
CA ALA A 545 -1.05 14.03 3.30
C ALA A 545 -0.44 14.23 1.90
N ALA A 546 0.39 13.30 1.42
CA ALA A 546 0.90 13.32 0.05
C ALA A 546 -0.20 13.06 -1.00
N GLU A 547 -1.16 12.14 -0.74
CA GLU A 547 -2.34 11.94 -1.59
C GLU A 547 -3.18 13.22 -1.70
N ALA A 548 -3.43 13.92 -0.58
CA ALA A 548 -4.15 15.20 -0.56
C ALA A 548 -3.44 16.34 -1.33
N LEU A 549 -2.11 16.27 -1.41
CA LEU A 549 -1.28 17.18 -2.22
C LEU A 549 -1.22 16.79 -3.71
N GLY A 550 -1.88 15.71 -4.14
CA GLY A 550 -1.76 15.20 -5.51
C GLY A 550 -0.42 14.52 -5.82
N CYS A 551 0.46 14.34 -4.83
CA CYS A 551 1.80 13.76 -4.97
C CYS A 551 1.96 12.41 -4.25
N GLY A 552 0.87 11.68 -3.99
CA GLY A 552 0.85 10.45 -3.17
C GLY A 552 1.89 9.37 -3.53
N SER A 553 2.41 9.32 -4.77
CA SER A 553 3.50 8.43 -5.18
C SER A 553 4.87 8.77 -4.57
N THR A 554 5.05 9.98 -4.01
CA THR A 554 6.32 10.38 -3.38
C THR A 554 6.47 9.94 -1.93
N ILE A 555 5.45 9.32 -1.33
CA ILE A 555 5.52 8.68 -0.02
C ILE A 555 5.04 7.24 -0.16
N ALA A 556 5.85 6.27 0.30
CA ALA A 556 5.51 4.86 0.22
C ALA A 556 4.15 4.59 0.89
N LYS A 557 3.25 3.94 0.16
CA LYS A 557 1.90 3.64 0.65
C LYS A 557 1.97 2.65 1.80
N SER A 558 1.68 3.13 3.00
CA SER A 558 1.73 2.36 4.24
C SER A 558 0.35 1.80 4.63
N ARG A 559 0.36 0.57 5.14
CA ARG A 559 -0.78 -0.14 5.74
C ARG A 559 -0.29 -0.95 6.94
N ILE A 560 -1.19 -1.30 7.86
CA ILE A 560 -0.86 -1.97 9.12
C ILE A 560 -1.25 -3.45 9.03
N GLY A 561 -0.39 -4.35 9.49
CA GLY A 561 -0.67 -5.78 9.50
C GLY A 561 0.33 -6.59 10.32
N CYS A 562 0.18 -7.91 10.28
CA CYS A 562 1.07 -8.86 10.94
C CYS A 562 1.80 -9.76 9.93
N HIS A 563 3.03 -10.14 10.29
CA HIS A 563 3.88 -11.10 9.58
C HIS A 563 4.73 -11.87 10.61
N GLU A 564 4.82 -13.20 10.50
CA GLU A 564 5.56 -14.10 11.40
C GLU A 564 5.27 -13.92 12.91
N GLY A 565 4.09 -13.41 13.25
CA GLY A 565 3.67 -13.18 14.64
C GLY A 565 3.96 -11.78 15.20
N GLU A 566 4.62 -10.90 14.43
CA GLU A 566 4.87 -9.51 14.80
C GLU A 566 3.87 -8.57 14.10
N ILE A 567 3.39 -7.53 14.81
CA ILE A 567 2.63 -6.42 14.19
C ILE A 567 3.59 -5.38 13.63
N GLY A 568 3.23 -4.75 12.51
CA GLY A 568 4.05 -3.73 11.87
C GLY A 568 3.39 -3.05 10.67
N LEU A 569 4.24 -2.40 9.88
CA LEU A 569 3.88 -1.69 8.67
C LEU A 569 4.21 -2.52 7.42
N PHE A 570 3.21 -2.72 6.58
CA PHE A 570 3.39 -3.04 5.17
C PHE A 570 3.52 -1.75 4.36
N MET A 571 4.56 -1.66 3.55
CA MET A 571 4.81 -0.56 2.62
C MET A 571 4.90 -1.10 1.20
N GLU A 572 4.33 -0.41 0.21
CA GLU A 572 4.59 -0.75 -1.18
C GLU A 572 6.10 -0.65 -1.50
N GLN A 573 6.62 -1.60 -2.28
CA GLN A 573 8.05 -1.62 -2.59
C GLN A 573 8.46 -0.40 -3.43
N ALA A 574 9.06 0.60 -2.77
CA ALA A 574 9.69 1.74 -3.42
C ALA A 574 10.76 1.29 -4.43
N GLN A 575 10.80 1.93 -5.60
CA GLN A 575 11.74 1.60 -6.67
C GLN A 575 13.08 2.34 -6.51
N GLY A 576 14.15 1.78 -7.10
CA GLY A 576 15.46 2.45 -7.18
C GLY A 576 16.44 2.09 -6.06
N ARG A 577 17.16 3.11 -5.57
CA ARG A 577 18.22 3.02 -4.55
C ARG A 577 18.12 4.19 -3.59
N ALA A 578 18.70 4.08 -2.40
CA ALA A 578 18.81 5.21 -1.49
C ALA A 578 19.51 6.37 -2.21
N ALA A 579 19.02 7.60 -2.07
CA ALA A 579 19.64 8.75 -2.72
C ALA A 579 21.13 8.91 -2.33
N TYR A 580 21.49 8.48 -1.12
CA TYR A 580 22.87 8.46 -0.63
C TYR A 580 23.78 7.44 -1.38
N ASP A 581 23.24 6.39 -1.99
CA ASP A 581 24.03 5.43 -2.78
C ASP A 581 24.61 6.06 -4.06
N LEU A 582 23.96 7.10 -4.60
CA LEU A 582 24.48 7.89 -5.73
C LEU A 582 25.81 8.55 -5.36
N GLN A 583 25.97 8.97 -4.09
CA GLN A 583 27.21 9.54 -3.56
C GLN A 583 28.29 8.47 -3.29
N ARG A 584 27.89 7.32 -2.72
CA ARG A 584 28.82 6.24 -2.31
C ARG A 584 29.52 5.52 -3.48
N GLY A 585 29.16 5.80 -4.74
CA GLY A 585 29.72 5.11 -5.92
C GLY A 585 29.22 3.66 -6.08
N SER A 586 28.14 3.31 -5.37
CA SER A 586 27.40 2.06 -5.52
C SER A 586 26.81 1.91 -6.92
N VAL A 587 26.40 0.69 -7.30
CA VAL A 587 25.55 0.50 -8.51
C VAL A 587 24.23 1.20 -8.24
N PHE A 588 24.00 2.30 -8.97
CA PHE A 588 22.84 3.13 -8.77
C PHE A 588 21.68 2.68 -9.67
N CYS A 589 21.92 2.65 -10.98
CA CYS A 589 20.98 2.13 -11.97
C CYS A 589 21.70 1.26 -13.01
N ARG A 590 20.92 0.62 -13.88
CA ARG A 590 21.42 -0.16 -15.02
C ARG A 590 20.73 0.32 -16.28
N ALA A 591 21.49 0.47 -17.36
CA ALA A 591 20.92 0.73 -18.68
C ALA A 591 20.37 -0.56 -19.33
N ALA A 592 19.56 -0.41 -20.37
CA ALA A 592 18.93 -1.48 -21.13
C ALA A 592 19.93 -2.44 -21.82
N ASP A 593 21.16 -1.98 -22.07
CA ASP A 593 22.28 -2.80 -22.55
C ASP A 593 22.95 -3.64 -21.44
N GLY A 594 22.52 -3.48 -20.18
CA GLY A 594 23.07 -4.15 -19.00
C GLY A 594 24.19 -3.38 -18.29
N THR A 595 24.61 -2.21 -18.79
CA THR A 595 25.69 -1.42 -18.18
C THR A 595 25.31 -0.95 -16.78
N GLU A 596 26.15 -1.25 -15.78
CA GLU A 596 26.02 -0.71 -14.43
C GLU A 596 26.52 0.72 -14.34
N LEU A 597 25.65 1.65 -13.93
CA LEU A 597 26.00 3.06 -13.77
C LEU A 597 26.16 3.41 -12.28
N ARG A 598 27.21 4.20 -11.98
CA ARG A 598 27.69 4.48 -10.62
C ARG A 598 28.06 5.96 -10.51
N GLY A 599 27.50 6.70 -9.55
CA GLY A 599 27.80 8.11 -9.33
C GLY A 599 27.89 8.92 -10.62
N ARG A 600 29.07 9.53 -10.88
CA ARG A 600 29.37 10.31 -12.09
C ARG A 600 29.12 9.57 -13.42
N GLY A 601 29.22 8.24 -13.46
CA GLY A 601 28.91 7.47 -14.67
C GLY A 601 27.44 7.58 -15.10
N VAL A 602 26.52 7.84 -14.17
CA VAL A 602 25.10 8.13 -14.46
C VAL A 602 24.99 9.45 -15.23
N TYR A 603 25.67 10.49 -14.76
CA TYR A 603 25.75 11.80 -15.41
C TYR A 603 26.33 11.69 -16.82
N GLU A 604 27.47 11.01 -16.98
CA GLU A 604 28.16 10.91 -18.28
C GLU A 604 27.34 10.13 -19.31
N TYR A 605 26.60 9.09 -18.89
CA TYR A 605 25.67 8.35 -19.74
C TYR A 605 24.49 9.22 -20.22
N LEU A 606 23.81 9.89 -19.29
CA LEU A 606 22.69 10.79 -19.59
C LEU A 606 23.12 11.98 -20.46
N ALA A 607 24.30 12.55 -20.22
CA ALA A 607 24.88 13.61 -21.04
C ALA A 607 25.19 13.12 -22.46
N GLY A 608 25.80 11.93 -22.59
CA GLY A 608 26.08 11.30 -23.88
C GLY A 608 24.84 10.98 -24.71
N LYS A 609 23.69 10.74 -24.06
CA LYS A 609 22.38 10.56 -24.71
C LYS A 609 21.57 11.85 -24.91
N GLY A 610 22.03 12.99 -24.38
CA GLY A 610 21.28 14.25 -24.39
C GLY A 610 20.06 14.28 -23.45
N LEU A 611 19.92 13.30 -22.56
CA LEU A 611 18.80 13.13 -21.63
C LEU A 611 19.01 13.84 -20.28
N LEU A 612 20.21 14.37 -20.03
CA LEU A 612 20.60 14.98 -18.76
C LEU A 612 19.63 16.07 -18.28
N ALA A 613 19.20 16.97 -19.17
CA ALA A 613 18.27 18.06 -18.81
C ALA A 613 16.89 17.52 -18.39
N THR A 614 16.38 16.50 -19.10
CA THR A 614 15.13 15.80 -18.77
C THR A 614 15.23 15.10 -17.42
N ALA A 615 16.32 14.37 -17.18
CA ALA A 615 16.57 13.69 -15.91
C ALA A 615 16.64 14.68 -14.74
N ARG A 616 17.35 15.80 -14.88
CA ARG A 616 17.38 16.88 -13.87
C ARG A 616 15.98 17.45 -13.61
N ALA A 617 15.22 17.77 -14.67
CA ALA A 617 13.87 18.33 -14.54
C ALA A 617 12.93 17.38 -13.77
N ASN A 618 12.96 16.09 -14.10
CA ASN A 618 12.18 15.08 -13.38
C ASN A 618 12.65 14.95 -11.93
N VAL A 619 13.95 14.81 -11.66
CA VAL A 619 14.49 14.74 -10.29
C VAL A 619 14.10 15.97 -9.46
N MET A 620 14.16 17.18 -10.02
CA MET A 620 13.73 18.40 -9.32
C MET A 620 12.23 18.37 -8.98
N ARG A 621 11.35 18.02 -9.92
CA ARG A 621 9.91 17.90 -9.65
C ARG A 621 9.63 16.89 -8.53
N GLU A 622 10.23 15.71 -8.60
CA GLU A 622 10.03 14.65 -7.60
C GLU A 622 10.59 15.04 -6.23
N CYS A 623 11.75 15.72 -6.18
CA CYS A 623 12.29 16.30 -4.96
C CYS A 623 11.36 17.36 -4.37
N ASN A 624 10.77 18.22 -5.20
CA ASN A 624 9.86 19.26 -4.75
C ASN A 624 8.58 18.68 -4.16
N ASN A 625 8.01 17.68 -4.82
CA ASN A 625 6.83 16.96 -4.32
C ASN A 625 7.10 16.28 -2.97
N LEU A 626 8.29 15.73 -2.76
CA LEU A 626 8.72 15.22 -1.44
C LEU A 626 8.91 16.34 -0.41
N GLU A 627 9.52 17.47 -0.76
CA GLU A 627 9.68 18.64 0.12
C GLU A 627 8.32 19.17 0.62
N TRP A 628 7.30 19.20 -0.25
CA TRP A 628 5.92 19.59 0.12
C TRP A 628 5.19 18.54 0.96
N ALA A 629 5.37 17.25 0.67
CA ALA A 629 4.83 16.17 1.50
C ALA A 629 5.45 16.16 2.92
N ASP A 630 6.76 16.37 3.01
CA ASP A 630 7.48 16.47 4.28
C ASP A 630 7.09 17.75 5.05
N LEU A 631 6.88 18.88 4.35
CA LEU A 631 6.40 20.13 4.95
C LEU A 631 5.01 19.97 5.60
N LEU A 632 4.05 19.40 4.86
CA LEU A 632 2.66 19.27 5.32
C LEU A 632 2.55 18.24 6.46
N SER A 633 3.22 17.10 6.30
CA SER A 633 3.30 16.09 7.36
C SER A 633 4.12 16.56 8.57
N GLY A 634 5.04 17.51 8.37
CA GLY A 634 5.99 17.93 9.40
C GLY A 634 7.04 16.85 9.70
N GLN A 635 7.40 16.04 8.70
CA GLN A 635 8.44 15.02 8.77
C GLN A 635 9.78 15.66 9.14
N VAL A 636 10.46 15.09 10.14
CA VAL A 636 11.70 15.66 10.69
C VAL A 636 12.95 14.87 10.35
N ASP A 637 12.83 13.55 10.11
CA ASP A 637 13.95 12.62 9.95
C ASP A 637 14.16 12.18 8.48
N ARG A 638 13.79 13.03 7.52
CA ARG A 638 14.12 12.76 6.11
C ARG A 638 15.61 13.04 5.86
N HIS A 639 16.36 11.99 5.53
CA HIS A 639 17.74 12.04 5.05
C HIS A 639 17.95 11.07 3.88
N GLY A 640 19.15 11.03 3.30
CA GLY A 640 19.45 10.34 2.04
C GLY A 640 19.31 8.81 2.03
N ASP A 641 19.15 8.17 3.18
CA ASP A 641 18.84 6.74 3.31
C ASP A 641 17.32 6.51 3.50
N ASN A 642 16.55 7.53 3.89
CA ASN A 642 15.09 7.50 4.13
C ASN A 642 14.26 7.94 2.91
N TYR A 643 14.85 7.97 1.71
CA TYR A 643 14.10 8.03 0.46
C TYR A 643 14.87 7.35 -0.67
N LEU A 644 14.13 6.67 -1.54
CA LEU A 644 14.69 6.02 -2.73
C LEU A 644 14.51 6.93 -3.94
N LEU A 645 15.53 6.99 -4.79
CA LEU A 645 15.48 7.58 -6.12
C LEU A 645 15.57 6.44 -7.15
N TYR A 646 14.51 6.30 -7.94
CA TYR A 646 14.52 5.57 -9.20
C TYR A 646 14.90 6.54 -10.33
N LEU A 647 15.79 6.09 -11.21
CA LEU A 647 16.23 6.84 -12.38
C LEU A 647 16.49 5.87 -13.53
N ASP A 648 15.74 6.03 -14.62
CA ASP A 648 15.96 5.33 -15.87
C ASP A 648 17.01 6.11 -16.71
N PRO A 649 18.21 5.55 -16.95
CA PRO A 649 19.26 6.22 -17.70
C PRO A 649 19.00 6.26 -19.23
N ASP A 650 18.01 5.52 -19.73
CA ASP A 650 17.68 5.41 -21.15
C ASP A 650 16.53 6.34 -21.58
N THR A 651 15.68 6.76 -20.64
CA THR A 651 14.58 7.72 -20.88
C THR A 651 14.79 9.05 -20.15
N GLY A 652 15.54 9.06 -19.04
CA GLY A 652 15.60 10.19 -18.12
C GLY A 652 14.36 10.31 -17.22
N GLU A 653 13.48 9.30 -17.17
CA GLU A 653 12.44 9.24 -16.14
C GLU A 653 13.06 9.08 -14.75
N ALA A 654 12.51 9.83 -13.78
CA ALA A 654 12.88 9.72 -12.38
C ALA A 654 11.62 9.66 -11.51
N ARG A 655 11.72 8.96 -10.38
CA ARG A 655 10.70 8.91 -9.32
C ARG A 655 11.40 8.93 -7.97
N ILE A 656 10.85 9.66 -7.02
CA ILE A 656 11.33 9.63 -5.63
C ILE A 656 10.24 9.06 -4.74
N THR A 657 10.61 8.23 -3.77
CA THR A 657 9.68 7.70 -2.77
C THR A 657 10.30 7.78 -1.38
N GLY A 658 9.73 8.61 -0.51
CA GLY A 658 10.04 8.72 0.90
C GLY A 658 9.53 7.50 1.68
N ILE A 659 10.41 6.96 2.51
CA ILE A 659 10.16 5.82 3.41
C ILE A 659 10.45 6.23 4.86
N ASP A 660 10.08 5.40 5.83
CA ASP A 660 10.30 5.66 7.26
C ASP A 660 9.71 7.00 7.74
N ASN A 661 8.38 7.05 7.80
CA ASN A 661 7.61 8.27 8.08
C ASN A 661 7.08 8.32 9.52
N ASP A 662 7.70 7.58 10.45
CA ASP A 662 7.29 7.54 11.85
C ASP A 662 7.61 8.84 12.61
N ALA A 663 8.60 9.61 12.17
CA ALA A 663 8.92 10.95 12.69
C ALA A 663 8.12 12.09 12.00
N SER A 664 6.84 11.86 11.71
CA SER A 664 5.90 12.83 11.11
C SER A 664 4.81 13.28 12.08
N PHE A 665 4.27 14.48 11.91
CA PHE A 665 3.17 15.06 12.71
C PHE A 665 3.44 15.32 14.20
N GLY A 666 4.69 15.53 14.61
CA GLY A 666 5.01 15.99 15.96
C GLY A 666 4.22 17.26 16.35
N SER A 667 3.57 17.24 17.50
CA SER A 667 2.65 18.31 17.93
C SER A 667 3.35 19.66 18.22
N ARG A 668 4.67 19.68 18.37
CA ARG A 668 5.48 20.91 18.51
C ARG A 668 6.02 21.45 17.19
N ARG A 669 5.84 20.76 16.05
CA ARG A 669 6.22 21.25 14.71
C ARG A 669 5.09 22.09 14.12
N LEU A 670 5.03 23.36 14.51
CA LEU A 670 3.93 24.29 14.23
C LEU A 670 4.10 25.02 12.89
N GLY A 671 2.99 25.24 12.17
CA GLY A 671 2.97 25.99 10.92
C GLY A 671 3.96 25.47 9.87
N ALA A 672 4.31 26.29 8.90
CA ALA A 672 5.22 25.86 7.84
C ALA A 672 6.68 25.73 8.33
N ASN A 673 7.14 26.54 9.29
CA ASN A 673 8.53 26.47 9.73
C ASN A 673 8.85 26.82 11.20
N GLN A 674 7.92 26.66 12.14
CA GLN A 674 8.16 26.95 13.56
C GLN A 674 8.34 25.67 14.41
N VAL A 675 8.95 25.83 15.59
CA VAL A 675 9.01 24.80 16.64
C VAL A 675 8.61 25.41 17.97
N ASP A 676 7.71 24.75 18.69
CA ASP A 676 7.37 25.07 20.08
C ASP A 676 8.41 24.47 21.04
N VAL A 677 9.21 25.33 21.65
CA VAL A 677 10.26 24.99 22.62
C VAL A 677 9.87 25.36 24.06
N SER A 678 8.57 25.58 24.31
CA SER A 678 8.06 25.93 25.65
C SER A 678 7.95 24.72 26.58
N GLY A 679 7.93 25.01 27.89
CA GLY A 679 7.81 24.01 28.97
C GLY A 679 9.16 23.55 29.55
N ASP A 680 9.06 22.63 30.52
CA ASP A 680 10.16 22.31 31.45
C ASP A 680 10.94 21.02 31.10
N ASP A 681 10.83 20.49 29.88
CA ASP A 681 11.65 19.34 29.45
C ASP A 681 13.14 19.72 29.48
N PRO A 682 14.00 19.00 30.23
CA PRO A 682 15.43 19.32 30.33
C PRO A 682 16.16 19.38 28.99
N ARG A 683 15.71 18.63 27.98
CA ARG A 683 16.27 18.63 26.62
C ARG A 683 15.92 19.94 25.89
N LEU A 684 14.71 20.46 26.08
CA LEU A 684 14.32 21.77 25.56
C LEU A 684 15.08 22.89 26.28
N GLN A 685 15.31 22.77 27.59
CA GLN A 685 16.13 23.75 28.32
C GLN A 685 17.60 23.76 27.83
N ALA A 686 18.19 22.58 27.57
CA ALA A 686 19.52 22.49 26.96
C ALA A 686 19.58 23.10 25.54
N LEU A 687 18.55 22.87 24.72
CA LEU A 687 18.41 23.53 23.42
C LEU A 687 18.30 25.06 23.57
N LEU A 688 17.51 25.56 24.52
CA LEU A 688 17.33 26.99 24.79
C LEU A 688 18.64 27.66 25.23
N GLU A 689 19.48 26.99 26.01
CA GLU A 689 20.82 27.48 26.34
C GLU A 689 21.71 27.61 25.11
N ASP A 690 21.78 26.57 24.27
CA ASP A 690 22.60 26.60 23.05
C ASP A 690 22.07 27.60 22.01
N LEU A 691 20.74 27.73 21.84
CA LEU A 691 20.14 28.73 20.95
C LEU A 691 20.51 30.16 21.37
N ARG A 692 20.47 30.46 22.67
CA ARG A 692 20.90 31.78 23.19
C ARG A 692 22.39 32.04 22.92
N ARG A 693 23.25 31.01 22.96
CA ARG A 693 24.69 31.14 22.62
C ARG A 693 24.90 31.52 21.15
N VAL A 694 24.06 31.03 20.24
CA VAL A 694 24.08 31.35 18.80
C VAL A 694 23.15 32.51 18.40
N GLY A 695 22.73 33.33 19.38
CA GLY A 695 21.97 34.56 19.17
C GLY A 695 20.47 34.39 18.88
N VAL A 696 19.92 33.18 19.02
CA VAL A 696 18.48 32.91 18.82
C VAL A 696 17.74 33.04 20.15
N THR A 697 16.69 33.88 20.16
CA THR A 697 15.78 34.02 21.30
C THR A 697 14.36 33.64 20.85
N PRO A 698 13.69 32.68 21.51
CA PRO A 698 12.31 32.34 21.18
C PRO A 698 11.36 33.51 21.41
N VAL A 699 10.35 33.64 20.57
CA VAL A 699 9.23 34.58 20.72
C VAL A 699 8.01 33.76 21.15
N ASP A 700 7.39 34.12 22.27
CA ASP A 700 6.24 33.41 22.86
C ASP A 700 6.44 31.89 22.99
N GLY A 701 7.66 31.48 23.34
CA GLY A 701 8.05 30.06 23.49
C GLY A 701 8.32 29.33 22.17
N ARG A 702 8.31 30.02 21.03
CA ARG A 702 8.50 29.45 19.69
C ARG A 702 9.78 29.94 19.04
N VAL A 703 10.37 29.06 18.23
CA VAL A 703 11.52 29.37 17.38
C VAL A 703 11.09 29.25 15.92
N ASP A 704 11.21 30.35 15.17
CA ASP A 704 11.09 30.32 13.72
C ASP A 704 12.43 29.89 13.12
N LEU A 705 12.40 28.88 12.25
CA LEU A 705 13.60 28.35 11.60
C LEU A 705 13.93 29.10 10.29
N THR A 706 13.04 29.99 9.86
CA THR A 706 13.17 30.74 8.60
C THR A 706 14.34 31.72 8.67
N GLY A 707 15.27 31.62 7.72
CA GLY A 707 16.43 32.51 7.64
C GLY A 707 17.53 32.23 8.68
N MET A 708 17.48 31.10 9.40
CA MET A 708 18.55 30.70 10.32
C MET A 708 19.91 30.54 9.63
N SER A 709 20.98 30.88 10.36
CA SER A 709 22.36 30.59 9.93
C SER A 709 22.70 29.10 10.10
N ASN A 710 23.76 28.65 9.43
CA ASN A 710 24.26 27.27 9.54
C ASN A 710 24.56 26.85 10.99
N GLU A 711 25.10 27.77 11.79
CA GLU A 711 25.42 27.52 13.19
C GLU A 711 24.15 27.31 14.02
N GLN A 712 23.10 28.07 13.72
CA GLN A 712 21.78 27.97 14.36
C GLN A 712 21.05 26.68 13.95
N VAL A 713 21.07 26.33 12.65
CA VAL A 713 20.54 25.06 12.15
C VAL A 713 21.29 23.85 12.73
N ALA A 714 22.61 23.95 12.92
CA ALA A 714 23.41 22.90 13.54
C ALA A 714 23.08 22.68 15.03
N VAL A 715 22.69 23.74 15.76
CA VAL A 715 22.14 23.62 17.13
C VAL A 715 20.79 22.91 17.10
N ILE A 716 19.87 23.36 16.23
CA ILE A 716 18.54 22.74 16.07
C ILE A 716 18.65 21.23 15.78
N ARG A 717 19.52 20.82 14.84
CA ARG A 717 19.74 19.41 14.52
C ARG A 717 20.25 18.57 15.68
N ARG A 718 21.25 19.08 16.39
CA ARG A 718 21.88 18.36 17.51
C ARG A 718 20.87 17.97 18.59
N HIS A 719 19.90 18.84 18.86
CA HIS A 719 18.92 18.66 19.93
C HIS A 719 17.58 18.10 19.48
N LEU A 720 17.16 18.32 18.21
CA LEU A 720 15.83 17.92 17.70
C LEU A 720 15.88 16.81 16.65
N GLY A 721 17.06 16.43 16.13
CA GLY A 721 17.21 15.44 15.05
C GLY A 721 16.67 15.89 13.68
N PHE A 722 16.25 17.15 13.57
CA PHE A 722 15.40 17.64 12.48
C PHE A 722 16.19 18.22 11.29
N ASN A 723 15.90 17.74 10.09
CA ASN A 723 16.65 18.09 8.88
C ASN A 723 16.07 19.26 8.06
N GLN A 724 14.74 19.46 8.04
CA GLN A 724 14.02 20.33 7.08
C GLN A 724 13.81 21.79 7.54
N ALA A 725 14.88 22.51 7.89
CA ALA A 725 14.80 23.86 8.50
C ALA A 725 14.35 25.01 7.59
N SER A 726 13.80 24.76 6.41
CA SER A 726 13.50 25.78 5.41
C SER A 726 12.27 25.47 4.59
N LEU A 727 11.63 26.53 4.09
CA LEU A 727 10.45 26.44 3.24
C LEU A 727 10.82 26.07 1.80
N PRO A 728 10.01 25.28 1.07
CA PRO A 728 10.23 24.98 -0.34
C PRO A 728 10.31 26.26 -1.18
N ALA A 729 11.29 26.36 -2.07
CA ALA A 729 11.53 27.56 -2.88
C ALA A 729 10.60 27.71 -4.10
N ALA A 730 9.89 26.64 -4.43
CA ALA A 730 9.00 26.51 -5.57
C ALA A 730 7.94 25.44 -5.27
N ILE A 731 6.90 25.35 -6.10
CA ILE A 731 5.86 24.31 -6.04
C ILE A 731 5.49 23.87 -7.46
N ASP A 732 5.34 22.57 -7.72
CA ASP A 732 4.78 22.08 -8.99
C ASP A 732 3.33 22.56 -9.16
N ARG A 733 2.92 22.94 -10.39
CA ARG A 733 1.54 23.38 -10.67
C ARG A 733 0.49 22.39 -10.15
N THR A 734 0.70 21.10 -10.37
CA THR A 734 -0.25 20.05 -9.94
C THR A 734 -0.40 20.05 -8.43
N THR A 735 0.73 20.11 -7.71
CA THR A 735 0.79 20.11 -6.25
C THR A 735 0.20 21.39 -5.66
N TYR A 736 0.37 22.54 -6.34
CA TYR A 736 -0.27 23.81 -5.99
C TYR A 736 -1.80 23.71 -6.10
N ASP A 737 -2.30 23.28 -7.25
CA ASP A 737 -3.74 23.20 -7.52
C ASP A 737 -4.44 22.25 -6.53
N HIS A 738 -3.81 21.10 -6.20
CA HIS A 738 -4.32 20.17 -5.19
C HIS A 738 -4.29 20.77 -3.78
N LEU A 739 -3.17 21.37 -3.35
CA LEU A 739 -3.04 22.03 -2.04
C LEU A 739 -4.12 23.10 -1.81
N MET A 740 -4.43 23.89 -2.84
CA MET A 740 -5.51 24.90 -2.78
C MET A 740 -6.90 24.27 -2.72
N ALA A 741 -7.09 23.11 -3.36
CA ALA A 741 -8.35 22.36 -3.37
C ALA A 741 -8.62 21.53 -2.10
N ILE A 742 -7.66 21.39 -1.18
CA ILE A 742 -7.87 20.62 0.08
C ILE A 742 -9.00 21.25 0.92
N ASP A 743 -10.10 20.48 1.08
CA ASP A 743 -11.13 20.75 2.08
C ASP A 743 -10.59 20.47 3.49
N GLU A 744 -10.66 21.49 4.34
CA GLU A 744 -10.04 21.46 5.67
C GLU A 744 -10.79 20.57 6.67
N ASN A 745 -12.09 20.31 6.46
CA ASN A 745 -12.86 19.42 7.32
C ASN A 745 -12.55 17.96 6.97
N GLN A 746 -12.57 17.61 5.69
CA GLN A 746 -12.20 16.27 5.21
C GLN A 746 -10.74 15.94 5.54
N TYR A 747 -9.81 16.90 5.40
CA TYR A 747 -8.43 16.71 5.82
C TYR A 747 -8.30 16.50 7.33
N ARG A 748 -9.00 17.31 8.14
CA ARG A 748 -9.05 17.12 9.61
C ARG A 748 -9.57 15.72 9.97
N GLU A 749 -10.69 15.29 9.41
CA GLU A 749 -11.27 13.96 9.65
C GLU A 749 -10.29 12.84 9.27
N SER A 750 -9.64 12.96 8.10
CA SER A 750 -8.63 12.02 7.60
C SER A 750 -7.41 11.90 8.53
N MET A 751 -6.98 13.01 9.15
CA MET A 751 -5.89 13.04 10.13
C MET A 751 -6.34 12.52 11.51
N SER A 752 -7.54 12.87 11.97
CA SER A 752 -8.13 12.40 13.24
C SER A 752 -8.33 10.88 13.30
N ALA A 753 -8.44 10.20 12.15
CA ALA A 753 -8.42 8.74 12.10
C ALA A 753 -7.05 8.13 12.47
N CYS A 754 -5.95 8.91 12.38
CA CYS A 754 -4.58 8.43 12.54
C CYS A 754 -3.89 8.95 13.82
N MET A 755 -4.17 10.17 14.28
CA MET A 755 -3.41 10.82 15.36
C MET A 755 -4.31 11.53 16.38
N ASP A 756 -3.72 11.94 17.52
CA ASP A 756 -4.42 12.63 18.60
C ASP A 756 -4.81 14.09 18.24
N GLU A 757 -5.68 14.68 19.05
CA GLU A 757 -6.25 16.01 18.78
C GLU A 757 -5.17 17.12 18.73
N ASP A 758 -4.11 17.03 19.53
CA ASP A 758 -3.01 17.99 19.51
C ASP A 758 -2.19 17.88 18.22
N ALA A 759 -1.86 16.67 17.78
CA ALA A 759 -1.19 16.44 16.50
C ALA A 759 -2.07 16.86 15.30
N VAL A 760 -3.38 16.61 15.32
CA VAL A 760 -4.33 17.08 14.31
C VAL A 760 -4.39 18.60 14.28
N ASN A 761 -4.56 19.26 15.43
CA ASN A 761 -4.62 20.72 15.49
C ASN A 761 -3.34 21.35 14.96
N THR A 762 -2.18 20.79 15.31
CA THR A 762 -0.90 21.20 14.74
C THR A 762 -0.84 20.97 13.23
N ALA A 763 -1.29 19.82 12.72
CA ALA A 763 -1.36 19.54 11.28
C ALA A 763 -2.23 20.56 10.52
N MET A 764 -3.34 21.00 11.11
CA MET A 764 -4.17 22.07 10.53
C MET A 764 -3.44 23.43 10.49
N THR A 765 -2.61 23.75 11.49
CA THR A 765 -1.74 24.95 11.39
C THR A 765 -0.72 24.83 10.27
N ARG A 766 -0.22 23.62 9.98
CA ARG A 766 0.70 23.38 8.86
C ARG A 766 -0.01 23.52 7.51
N LEU A 767 -1.24 23.01 7.37
CA LEU A 767 -2.05 23.17 6.17
C LEU A 767 -2.34 24.65 5.84
N ASP A 768 -2.80 25.43 6.82
CA ASP A 768 -3.03 26.88 6.67
C ASP A 768 -1.75 27.63 6.26
N ALA A 769 -0.63 27.33 6.92
CA ALA A 769 0.66 27.95 6.61
C ALA A 769 1.23 27.49 5.25
N ALA A 770 1.00 26.23 4.85
CA ALA A 770 1.39 25.70 3.54
C ALA A 770 0.61 26.38 2.41
N LYS A 771 -0.72 26.54 2.56
CA LYS A 771 -1.55 27.31 1.62
C LYS A 771 -1.05 28.77 1.51
N LYS A 772 -0.73 29.43 2.62
CA LYS A 772 -0.16 30.80 2.60
C LYS A 772 1.19 30.87 1.86
N HIS A 773 2.12 29.98 2.19
CA HIS A 773 3.43 29.93 1.54
C HIS A 773 3.30 29.66 0.03
N ALA A 774 2.42 28.75 -0.38
CA ALA A 774 2.15 28.48 -1.79
C ALA A 774 1.56 29.69 -2.52
N MET A 775 0.63 30.45 -1.92
CA MET A 775 0.13 31.71 -2.48
C MET A 775 1.23 32.78 -2.61
N GLU A 776 2.16 32.86 -1.65
CA GLU A 776 3.33 33.73 -1.75
C GLU A 776 4.23 33.33 -2.93
N LEU A 777 4.49 32.02 -3.11
CA LEU A 777 5.22 31.51 -4.27
C LEU A 777 4.51 31.79 -5.60
N GLU A 778 3.18 31.71 -5.68
CA GLU A 778 2.45 32.12 -6.90
C GLU A 778 2.66 33.60 -7.21
N SER A 779 2.62 34.47 -6.20
CA SER A 779 2.88 35.91 -6.37
C SER A 779 4.31 36.23 -6.84
N LEU A 780 5.26 35.34 -6.56
CA LEU A 780 6.67 35.43 -6.96
C LEU A 780 6.98 34.76 -8.30
N GLY A 781 6.01 34.06 -8.91
CA GLY A 781 6.23 33.28 -10.14
C GLY A 781 6.98 31.96 -9.91
N CYS A 782 6.95 31.42 -8.68
CA CYS A 782 7.60 30.18 -8.28
C CYS A 782 6.66 28.95 -8.26
N VAL A 783 5.47 29.06 -8.86
CA VAL A 783 4.66 27.88 -9.24
C VAL A 783 5.14 27.42 -10.61
N ILE A 784 5.60 26.17 -10.71
CA ILE A 784 6.36 25.66 -11.84
C ILE A 784 5.49 24.77 -12.73
N ASP A 785 5.19 25.27 -13.93
CA ASP A 785 4.51 24.50 -14.98
C ASP A 785 5.49 23.67 -15.83
N ASN A 786 6.79 24.03 -15.86
CA ASN A 786 7.82 23.34 -16.63
C ASN A 786 9.17 23.30 -15.91
N TRP A 787 9.50 22.13 -15.36
CA TRP A 787 10.75 21.89 -14.64
C TRP A 787 12.01 21.85 -15.51
N ALA A 788 11.87 21.77 -16.84
CA ALA A 788 12.99 21.85 -17.79
C ALA A 788 13.30 23.29 -18.24
N ALA A 789 12.56 24.30 -17.74
CA ALA A 789 12.83 25.70 -18.06
C ALA A 789 14.09 26.20 -17.31
N PRO A 790 15.02 26.92 -17.98
CA PRO A 790 16.22 27.45 -17.31
C PRO A 790 15.94 28.41 -16.15
N ALA A 791 14.77 29.07 -16.14
CA ALA A 791 14.34 29.91 -15.02
C ALA A 791 14.12 29.10 -13.74
N THR A 792 13.60 27.87 -13.84
CA THR A 792 13.40 26.96 -12.70
C THR A 792 14.73 26.58 -12.06
N GLU A 793 15.75 26.26 -12.88
CA GLU A 793 17.10 25.95 -12.39
C GLU A 793 17.72 27.15 -11.63
N VAL A 794 17.42 28.39 -12.06
CA VAL A 794 17.84 29.61 -11.33
C VAL A 794 17.11 29.76 -9.99
N ILE A 795 15.79 29.55 -9.93
CA ILE A 795 15.00 29.63 -8.68
C ILE A 795 15.55 28.65 -7.63
N ILE A 796 15.73 27.38 -8.02
CA ILE A 796 16.26 26.32 -7.16
C ILE A 796 17.73 26.53 -6.79
N ARG A 797 18.53 27.13 -7.69
CA ARG A 797 19.94 27.45 -7.41
C ARG A 797 20.07 28.62 -6.45
N ASP A 798 19.22 29.63 -6.52
CA ASP A 798 19.41 30.86 -5.77
C ASP A 798 18.76 30.79 -4.37
N SER A 799 17.87 29.81 -4.11
CA SER A 799 17.30 29.49 -2.79
C SER A 799 18.25 28.73 -1.84
N ARG A 800 19.57 28.85 -2.02
CA ARG A 800 20.58 28.08 -1.27
C ARG A 800 20.85 28.64 0.13
N VAL A 801 20.70 27.77 1.13
CA VAL A 801 21.50 27.88 2.37
C VAL A 801 22.94 27.44 2.05
N PRO A 802 23.98 28.27 2.28
CA PRO A 802 25.37 27.87 2.07
C PRO A 802 25.78 26.74 3.02
N VAL A 803 26.74 25.87 2.66
CA VAL A 803 27.34 24.91 3.61
C VAL A 803 28.79 25.32 3.87
N PRO A 804 29.31 25.26 5.13
CA PRO A 804 30.70 25.61 5.40
C PRO A 804 31.69 24.73 4.60
N LEU A 805 32.67 25.37 3.96
CA LEU A 805 33.66 24.71 3.12
C LEU A 805 34.76 23.99 3.92
N ASP A 806 34.69 23.99 5.25
CA ASP A 806 35.85 23.67 6.09
C ASP A 806 35.88 22.18 6.51
N GLY A 807 34.78 21.45 6.27
CA GLY A 807 34.75 19.99 6.34
C GLY A 807 35.28 19.34 5.04
N GLY A 808 35.88 18.15 5.16
CA GLY A 808 36.29 17.34 4.01
C GLY A 808 35.10 16.87 3.15
N ASN A 809 35.38 16.41 1.92
CA ASN A 809 34.35 16.14 0.91
C ASN A 809 33.21 15.21 1.38
N ASP A 810 33.51 14.14 2.13
CA ASP A 810 32.47 13.24 2.68
C ASP A 810 31.54 13.95 3.68
N ILE A 811 32.07 14.87 4.48
CA ILE A 811 31.28 15.64 5.46
C ILE A 811 30.42 16.69 4.75
N ARG A 812 30.92 17.32 3.68
CA ARG A 812 30.13 18.25 2.87
C ARG A 812 28.95 17.55 2.18
N ALA A 813 29.20 16.41 1.54
CA ALA A 813 28.16 15.66 0.83
C ALA A 813 27.07 15.10 1.77
N ALA A 814 27.48 14.63 2.96
CA ALA A 814 26.56 14.22 4.02
C ALA A 814 25.71 15.40 4.55
N ALA A 815 26.36 16.53 4.85
CA ALA A 815 25.68 17.72 5.37
C ALA A 815 24.73 18.38 4.37
N MET A 816 24.96 18.23 3.06
CA MET A 816 24.08 18.73 2.01
C MET A 816 22.71 18.03 2.07
N VAL A 817 22.68 16.69 1.90
CA VAL A 817 21.43 15.90 1.83
C VAL A 817 20.64 15.89 3.16
N GLN A 818 21.26 16.28 4.27
CA GLN A 818 20.62 16.45 5.59
C GLN A 818 19.93 17.82 5.80
N ASN A 819 19.77 18.64 4.76
CA ASN A 819 19.19 19.99 4.85
C ASN A 819 17.71 20.12 4.44
N GLY A 820 17.04 19.03 4.07
CA GLY A 820 15.65 19.08 3.63
C GLY A 820 15.38 19.85 2.33
N PHE A 821 16.41 20.01 1.50
CA PHE A 821 16.38 20.71 0.21
C PHE A 821 16.89 19.77 -0.90
N TYR A 822 16.19 18.64 -1.06
CA TYR A 822 16.58 17.57 -1.99
C TYR A 822 16.72 18.07 -3.42
N ASN A 823 15.94 19.08 -3.81
CA ASN A 823 16.04 19.79 -5.08
C ASN A 823 17.45 20.30 -5.37
N ARG A 824 18.04 21.00 -4.39
CA ARG A 824 19.39 21.56 -4.48
C ARG A 824 20.43 20.46 -4.58
N ASP A 825 20.25 19.38 -3.81
CA ASP A 825 21.30 18.39 -3.61
C ASP A 825 21.32 17.34 -4.72
N LEU A 826 20.18 16.76 -5.08
CA LEU A 826 20.12 15.72 -6.12
C LEU A 826 20.32 16.26 -7.54
N ALA A 827 19.84 17.46 -7.85
CA ALA A 827 20.13 18.08 -9.15
C ALA A 827 21.64 18.32 -9.35
N TYR A 828 22.38 18.60 -8.26
CA TYR A 828 23.83 18.79 -8.28
C TYR A 828 24.66 17.51 -8.40
N PHE A 829 24.15 16.35 -7.96
CA PHE A 829 24.79 15.06 -8.27
C PHE A 829 24.66 14.69 -9.77
N LEU A 830 23.82 15.41 -10.51
CA LEU A 830 23.74 15.43 -11.97
C LEU A 830 24.45 16.67 -12.58
N GLU A 831 25.36 17.33 -11.86
CA GLU A 831 26.32 18.31 -12.41
C GLU A 831 27.74 17.71 -12.53
N PRO A 832 28.56 18.22 -13.47
CA PRO A 832 29.98 17.90 -13.50
C PRO A 832 30.66 18.59 -12.32
N LEU A 833 30.91 17.85 -11.24
CA LEU A 833 31.63 18.35 -10.06
C LEU A 833 32.94 19.06 -10.50
N PRO A 834 33.14 20.34 -10.11
CA PRO A 834 34.43 20.98 -10.29
C PRO A 834 35.46 20.32 -9.36
N PHE A 835 36.69 20.18 -9.87
CA PHE A 835 37.83 19.56 -9.19
C PHE A 835 38.28 20.34 -7.95
#